data_AF-A0A536DG11-F1
#
_entry.id   AF-A0A536DG11-F1
#
_cell.length_a   1.000
_cell.length_b   1.000
_cell.length_c   1.000
_cell.angle_alpha   90.00
_cell.angle_beta   90.00
_cell.angle_gamma   90.00
#
_symmetry.space_group_name_H-M   'P 1'
#
loop_
_entity.id
_entity.type
_entity.pdbx_description
1 polymer ?
#
loop_
_entity_poly.entity_id
_entity_poly.type
_entity_poly.pdbx_seq_one_letter_code
_entity_poly.pdbx_strand_id
1 'polypeptide(L)'
;TAKGRLLGVTRVFAPVVVLGLGLAAVQLMPLIELAGFSARGSGIPYAESAAYSLTPVGLAQVIFPYLFRGPGNVQWGLWTHWESYVYIGLTPLVLATAALVCARRREVAAWGLTGAVGLLLALGQYSPLNLHYLLWLLPGLSGLRAPGRFTVVVVLAGAMLSAYGLAWLIDASRCRIAVRRALIGASLLVGAMSIALVGLHAALSARPIAARDAILAWYLSLPHDSYPLSDSDVYSGLLWSTDVRNPRVAGALLGLALIVGLLWVWQRSRLGRWRGWPATLAGLAAADLLIFTWGIHPREPLANIAAEPAAVQAVEQLPTRDATPNRVLVSPALNQAAADRLASFGTVQEASGYSSLQFIWHRDYLGRVLYVDDGLLDLWNVRYVLDPAQYGALSSYKDVSFLPPQALLHAPAGSALAEQRFQLDSASPIVELRFVTALLGAVDVPQGAPVAQIELRDASDQIVGTAELQAGRDAMEWAWDLSSVQPFIRHQRVESAGVIFEGGSEPRERQLSFADLEFPRPVSATTMLVRATPPVGEFALFGGTAIGADNSADQLFGKTKAKYHQVYVDNEIRVLEDTAAFPRAFVVPRARVAPSLGTALSEMIHQPFHPDQEVILADDTTTQATVVSPDRGGEGSARVTDYSAGSIKIHTTASADAWLVLSDTFYPGWLASVDGQPSTVLRGDVLFRVVAVPAGEHEVELRFEPVSVKLGLMISIVALLALGGAFVAAGMRRRPGRTT
;
A
#
# COMPACT_ATOMS: atom_id res chain seq x y z
N THR A 1 32.04 32.75 -27.00
CA THR A 1 32.83 31.75 -26.25
C THR A 1 31.91 30.73 -25.61
N ALA A 2 32.37 29.51 -25.32
CA ALA A 2 31.60 28.48 -24.60
C ALA A 2 31.07 29.01 -23.26
N LYS A 3 31.88 29.82 -22.56
CA LYS A 3 31.53 30.54 -21.34
C LYS A 3 30.30 31.45 -21.50
N GLY A 4 30.21 32.21 -22.60
CA GLY A 4 29.06 33.08 -22.87
C GLY A 4 27.75 32.31 -23.17
N ARG A 5 27.84 31.14 -23.82
CA ARG A 5 26.68 30.26 -24.02
C ARG A 5 26.21 29.62 -22.73
N LEU A 6 27.14 29.16 -21.89
CA LEU A 6 26.83 28.58 -20.58
C LEU A 6 26.12 29.61 -19.69
N LEU A 7 26.66 30.83 -19.58
CA LEU A 7 26.00 31.93 -18.87
C LEU A 7 24.60 32.23 -19.42
N GLY A 8 24.41 32.18 -20.74
CA GLY A 8 23.11 32.37 -21.37
C GLY A 8 22.10 31.28 -20.98
N VAL A 9 22.52 30.02 -20.95
CA VAL A 9 21.68 28.89 -20.50
C VAL A 9 21.33 29.02 -19.03
N THR A 10 22.31 29.31 -18.16
CA THR A 10 22.08 29.48 -16.72
C THR A 10 21.10 30.62 -16.43
N ARG A 11 21.18 31.73 -17.17
CA ARG A 11 20.27 32.88 -17.03
C ARG A 11 18.80 32.56 -17.32
N VAL A 12 18.52 31.55 -18.14
CA VAL A 12 17.15 31.11 -18.44
C VAL A 12 16.74 29.95 -17.55
N PHE A 13 17.64 28.97 -17.38
CA PHE A 13 17.34 27.73 -16.68
C PHE A 13 17.13 27.95 -15.17
N ALA A 14 18.00 28.72 -14.51
CA ALA A 14 17.89 28.93 -13.07
C ALA A 14 16.56 29.60 -12.66
N PRO A 15 16.10 30.69 -13.30
CA PRO A 15 14.79 31.25 -13.01
C PRO A 15 13.62 30.29 -13.27
N VAL A 16 13.68 29.49 -14.34
CA VAL A 16 12.63 28.50 -14.63
C VAL A 16 12.54 27.45 -13.53
N VAL A 17 13.68 26.92 -13.08
CA VAL A 17 13.72 25.93 -11.99
C VAL A 17 13.26 26.57 -10.67
N VAL A 18 13.78 27.74 -10.31
CA VAL A 18 13.42 28.44 -9.06
C VAL A 18 11.94 28.81 -9.03
N LEU A 19 11.40 29.38 -10.11
CA LEU A 19 9.98 29.70 -10.19
C LEU A 19 9.12 28.43 -10.22
N GLY A 20 9.55 27.37 -10.91
CA GLY A 20 8.84 26.10 -10.94
C GLY A 20 8.75 25.45 -9.54
N LEU A 21 9.87 25.36 -8.84
CA LEU A 21 9.92 24.88 -7.45
C LEU A 21 9.14 25.79 -6.50
N GLY A 22 9.26 27.11 -6.69
CA GLY A 22 8.52 28.10 -5.91
C GLY A 22 7.01 27.97 -6.10
N LEU A 23 6.52 27.84 -7.33
CA LEU A 23 5.11 27.61 -7.62
C LEU A 23 4.61 26.29 -7.02
N ALA A 24 5.43 25.24 -7.07
CA ALA A 24 5.11 23.94 -6.48
C ALA A 24 5.28 23.88 -4.96
N ALA A 25 5.79 24.94 -4.30
CA ALA A 25 6.14 24.92 -2.88
C ALA A 25 4.93 24.60 -1.97
N VAL A 26 3.73 25.03 -2.33
CA VAL A 26 2.47 24.67 -1.62
C VAL A 26 2.27 23.16 -1.49
N GLN A 27 2.78 22.37 -2.44
CA GLN A 27 2.75 20.91 -2.38
C GLN A 27 4.08 20.33 -1.86
N LEU A 28 5.22 20.90 -2.26
CA LEU A 28 6.54 20.36 -1.92
C LEU A 28 6.87 20.50 -0.43
N MET A 29 6.49 21.61 0.22
CA MET A 29 6.78 21.84 1.63
C MET A 29 6.09 20.82 2.55
N PRO A 30 4.75 20.62 2.49
CA PRO A 30 4.11 19.58 3.29
C PRO A 30 4.56 18.18 2.88
N LEU A 31 4.89 17.96 1.60
CA LEU A 31 5.46 16.68 1.15
C LEU A 31 6.79 16.36 1.84
N ILE A 32 7.71 17.32 1.94
CA ILE A 32 9.02 17.13 2.58
C ILE A 32 8.85 16.84 4.08
N GLU A 33 7.97 17.57 4.76
CA GLU A 33 7.64 17.34 6.16
C GLU A 33 7.04 15.94 6.37
N LEU A 34 6.03 15.58 5.59
CA LEU A 34 5.35 14.29 5.68
C LEU A 34 6.29 13.12 5.33
N ALA A 35 7.13 13.29 4.31
CA ALA A 35 8.11 12.28 3.92
C ALA A 35 9.10 11.95 5.05
N GLY A 36 9.51 12.95 5.83
CA GLY A 36 10.39 12.78 6.99
C GLY A 36 9.82 11.89 8.10
N PHE A 37 8.50 11.74 8.17
CA PHE A 37 7.79 10.88 9.12
C PHE A 37 7.36 9.53 8.55
N SER A 38 7.45 9.38 7.22
CA SER A 38 7.00 8.19 6.52
C SER A 38 8.05 7.07 6.55
N ALA A 39 7.61 5.82 6.34
CA ALA A 39 8.51 4.68 6.16
C ALA A 39 9.47 4.82 4.96
N ARG A 40 9.25 5.81 4.09
CA ARG A 40 10.12 6.11 2.95
C ARG A 40 11.13 7.22 3.22
N GLY A 41 11.06 7.89 4.37
CA GLY A 41 11.93 9.03 4.71
C GLY A 41 13.41 8.67 4.76
N SER A 42 13.74 7.44 5.16
CA SER A 42 15.11 6.90 5.17
C SER A 42 15.57 6.33 3.81
N GLY A 43 14.71 6.38 2.78
CA GLY A 43 14.90 5.64 1.54
C GLY A 43 14.46 4.18 1.64
N ILE A 44 14.38 3.51 0.48
CA ILE A 44 14.05 2.09 0.37
C ILE A 44 15.20 1.33 -0.32
N PRO A 45 15.34 0.01 -0.11
CA PRO A 45 16.30 -0.81 -0.84
C PRO A 45 16.17 -0.67 -2.35
N TYR A 46 17.29 -0.77 -3.08
CA TYR A 46 17.26 -0.57 -4.53
C TYR A 46 16.34 -1.57 -5.25
N ALA A 47 16.22 -2.80 -4.77
CA ALA A 47 15.31 -3.79 -5.34
C ALA A 47 13.84 -3.32 -5.29
N GLU A 48 13.42 -2.72 -4.18
CA GLU A 48 12.07 -2.13 -4.03
C GLU A 48 11.90 -0.85 -4.86
N SER A 49 12.94 -0.02 -4.92
CA SER A 49 12.97 1.19 -5.76
C SER A 49 12.86 0.84 -7.25
N ALA A 50 13.53 -0.23 -7.69
CA ALA A 50 13.53 -0.70 -9.07
C ALA A 50 12.32 -1.58 -9.43
N ALA A 51 11.44 -1.92 -8.47
CA ALA A 51 10.19 -2.61 -8.75
C ALA A 51 9.35 -1.82 -9.76
N TYR A 52 8.57 -2.52 -10.59
CA TYR A 52 7.79 -1.93 -11.68
C TYR A 52 8.61 -1.22 -12.77
N SER A 53 9.83 -1.72 -13.01
CA SER A 53 10.64 -1.29 -14.16
C SER A 53 10.01 -1.76 -15.47
N LEU A 54 10.10 -0.95 -16.53
CA LEU A 54 9.76 -1.39 -17.88
C LEU A 54 10.72 -2.52 -18.30
N THR A 55 10.19 -3.67 -18.69
CA THR A 55 11.04 -4.77 -19.16
C THR A 55 11.51 -4.52 -20.59
N PRO A 56 12.64 -5.11 -21.05
CA PRO A 56 13.07 -5.00 -22.44
C PRO A 56 12.03 -5.56 -23.43
N VAL A 57 11.38 -6.68 -23.07
CA VAL A 57 10.24 -7.24 -23.84
C VAL A 57 9.05 -6.27 -23.84
N GLY A 58 8.89 -5.51 -22.76
CA GLY A 58 7.94 -4.41 -22.61
C GLY A 58 7.95 -3.39 -23.75
N LEU A 59 9.08 -3.19 -24.43
CA LEU A 59 9.21 -2.24 -25.55
C LEU A 59 8.41 -2.64 -26.78
N ALA A 60 8.10 -3.93 -26.94
CA ALA A 60 7.23 -4.39 -28.01
C ALA A 60 5.81 -3.80 -27.90
N GLN A 61 5.39 -3.31 -26.72
CA GLN A 61 4.09 -2.66 -26.52
C GLN A 61 3.92 -1.36 -27.30
N VAL A 62 5.03 -0.69 -27.65
CA VAL A 62 5.00 0.52 -28.49
C VAL A 62 4.35 0.24 -29.85
N ILE A 63 4.36 -1.02 -30.29
CA ILE A 63 3.76 -1.51 -31.53
C ILE A 63 2.56 -2.41 -31.24
N PHE A 64 2.70 -3.35 -30.30
CA PHE A 64 1.69 -4.34 -29.93
C PHE A 64 1.13 -4.03 -28.54
N PRO A 65 0.23 -3.04 -28.42
CA PRO A 65 -0.22 -2.57 -27.12
C PRO A 65 -0.87 -3.66 -26.24
N TYR A 66 -1.40 -4.72 -26.84
CA TYR A 66 -2.06 -5.81 -26.12
C TYR A 66 -1.14 -7.02 -25.91
N LEU A 67 0.19 -6.87 -26.05
CA LEU A 67 1.13 -7.99 -25.94
C LEU A 67 0.96 -8.73 -24.62
N PHE A 68 1.02 -8.05 -23.48
CA PHE A 68 0.96 -8.66 -22.15
C PHE A 68 -0.47 -9.02 -21.67
N ARG A 69 -1.37 -9.35 -22.61
CA ARG A 69 -2.73 -9.83 -22.36
C ARG A 69 -2.88 -11.28 -22.80
N GLY A 70 -3.84 -11.96 -22.20
CA GLY A 70 -4.22 -13.33 -22.50
C GLY A 70 -5.75 -13.54 -22.52
N PRO A 71 -6.19 -14.79 -22.73
CA PRO A 71 -7.59 -15.16 -22.62
C PRO A 71 -8.20 -14.70 -21.30
N GLY A 72 -9.45 -14.21 -21.30
CA GLY A 72 -10.10 -13.74 -20.07
C GLY A 72 -9.49 -12.46 -19.47
N ASN A 73 -8.71 -11.69 -20.24
CA ASN A 73 -7.99 -10.49 -19.78
C ASN A 73 -6.89 -10.76 -18.73
N VAL A 74 -6.43 -12.02 -18.64
CA VAL A 74 -5.24 -12.40 -17.85
C VAL A 74 -4.05 -11.57 -18.30
N GLN A 75 -3.25 -11.11 -17.34
CA GLN A 75 -2.04 -10.34 -17.58
C GLN A 75 -0.83 -11.20 -17.26
N TRP A 76 0.17 -11.17 -18.14
CA TRP A 76 1.38 -11.98 -18.00
C TRP A 76 2.68 -11.16 -17.99
N GLY A 77 2.56 -9.84 -17.79
CA GLY A 77 3.71 -8.98 -17.52
C GLY A 77 4.44 -9.40 -16.23
N LEU A 78 5.75 -9.14 -16.15
CA LEU A 78 6.53 -9.35 -14.90
C LEU A 78 6.15 -8.37 -13.79
N TRP A 79 5.58 -7.22 -14.17
CA TRP A 79 5.11 -6.22 -13.24
C TRP A 79 3.67 -5.90 -13.54
N THR A 80 2.97 -5.42 -12.52
CA THR A 80 1.67 -4.80 -12.65
C THR A 80 1.61 -3.82 -13.83
N HIS A 81 0.69 -4.07 -14.77
CA HIS A 81 0.77 -3.47 -16.11
C HIS A 81 0.69 -1.94 -16.12
N TRP A 82 -0.12 -1.29 -15.28
CA TRP A 82 -0.28 0.18 -15.32
C TRP A 82 0.96 0.97 -14.91
N GLU A 83 1.93 0.34 -14.24
CA GLU A 83 3.20 0.98 -13.86
C GLU A 83 4.30 0.80 -14.92
N SER A 84 4.25 -0.27 -15.72
CA SER A 84 5.31 -0.66 -16.67
C SER A 84 4.84 -0.68 -18.13
N TYR A 85 3.82 0.12 -18.45
CA TYR A 85 3.22 0.19 -19.78
C TYR A 85 3.85 1.29 -20.65
N VAL A 86 3.99 1.05 -21.96
CA VAL A 86 4.44 2.08 -22.91
C VAL A 86 3.74 1.97 -24.26
N TYR A 87 2.94 2.99 -24.61
CA TYR A 87 2.37 3.15 -25.94
C TYR A 87 2.21 4.63 -26.26
N ILE A 88 2.76 5.04 -27.41
CA ILE A 88 2.71 6.43 -27.87
C ILE A 88 1.79 6.61 -29.08
N GLY A 89 1.15 5.54 -29.55
CA GLY A 89 0.38 5.48 -30.80
C GLY A 89 1.26 5.12 -32.02
N LEU A 90 0.71 4.36 -32.96
CA LEU A 90 1.37 3.94 -34.20
C LEU A 90 1.66 5.12 -35.12
N THR A 91 0.72 6.07 -35.25
CA THR A 91 0.94 7.26 -36.10
C THR A 91 2.07 8.14 -35.52
N PRO A 92 2.04 8.50 -34.22
CA PRO A 92 3.17 9.19 -33.60
C PRO A 92 4.49 8.42 -33.68
N LEU A 93 4.48 7.09 -33.52
CA LEU A 93 5.68 6.26 -33.63
C LEU A 93 6.34 6.37 -35.02
N VAL A 94 5.54 6.24 -36.09
CA VAL A 94 6.03 6.34 -37.47
C VAL A 94 6.59 7.74 -37.73
N LEU A 95 5.91 8.79 -37.29
CA LEU A 95 6.35 10.17 -37.47
C LEU A 95 7.60 10.49 -36.64
N ALA A 96 7.67 10.03 -35.39
CA ALA A 96 8.84 10.22 -34.54
C ALA A 96 10.08 9.53 -35.13
N THR A 97 9.91 8.31 -35.66
CA THR A 97 10.97 7.58 -36.37
C THR A 97 11.42 8.35 -37.62
N ALA A 98 10.47 8.86 -38.41
CA ALA A 98 10.78 9.69 -39.57
C ALA A 98 11.55 10.96 -39.19
N ALA A 99 11.21 11.60 -38.07
CA ALA A 99 11.95 12.75 -37.57
C ALA A 99 13.41 12.40 -37.27
N LEU A 100 13.64 11.35 -36.48
CA LEU A 100 14.98 10.91 -36.06
C LEU A 100 15.86 10.56 -37.25
N VAL A 101 15.31 9.89 -38.27
CA VAL A 101 16.07 9.45 -39.45
C VAL A 101 16.27 10.59 -40.46
N CYS A 102 15.26 11.45 -40.66
CA CYS A 102 15.22 12.33 -41.83
C CYS A 102 15.34 13.83 -41.54
N ALA A 103 14.87 14.32 -40.38
CA ALA A 103 14.73 15.76 -40.16
C ALA A 103 16.07 16.47 -39.88
N ARG A 104 17.15 15.75 -39.50
CA ARG A 104 18.53 16.25 -39.29
C ARG A 104 18.60 17.63 -38.60
N ARG A 105 17.85 17.79 -37.50
CA ARG A 105 17.82 19.00 -36.68
C ARG A 105 18.40 18.76 -35.30
N ARG A 106 19.06 19.78 -34.74
CA ARG A 106 19.57 19.73 -33.35
C ARG A 106 18.44 19.53 -32.34
N GLU A 107 17.26 20.09 -32.60
CA GLU A 107 16.10 19.94 -31.72
C GLU A 107 15.61 18.49 -31.70
N VAL A 108 15.63 17.83 -32.85
CA VAL A 108 15.30 16.39 -32.98
C VAL A 108 16.31 15.54 -32.22
N ALA A 109 17.60 15.85 -32.32
CA ALA A 109 18.63 15.16 -31.52
C ALA A 109 18.43 15.35 -30.01
N ALA A 110 18.05 16.56 -29.57
CA ALA A 110 17.78 16.84 -28.17
C ALA A 110 16.56 16.06 -27.64
N TRP A 111 15.47 16.00 -28.41
CA TRP A 111 14.30 15.19 -28.04
C TRP A 111 14.59 13.69 -28.10
N GLY A 112 15.38 13.23 -29.08
CA GLY A 112 15.86 11.85 -29.15
C GLY A 112 16.69 11.46 -27.92
N LEU A 113 17.62 12.31 -27.49
CA LEU A 113 18.40 12.11 -26.27
C LEU A 113 17.50 12.11 -25.03
N THR A 114 16.53 13.02 -24.95
CA THR A 114 15.58 13.10 -23.82
C THR A 114 14.75 11.81 -23.72
N GLY A 115 14.24 11.31 -24.83
CA GLY A 115 13.52 10.04 -24.90
C GLY A 115 14.41 8.85 -24.55
N ALA A 116 15.66 8.83 -25.01
CA ALA A 116 16.62 7.78 -24.67
C ALA A 116 16.96 7.76 -23.18
N VAL A 117 17.19 8.92 -22.54
CA VAL A 117 17.41 9.02 -21.10
C VAL A 117 16.17 8.57 -20.32
N GLY A 118 14.98 9.03 -20.73
CA GLY A 118 13.71 8.59 -20.14
C GLY A 118 13.51 7.08 -20.25
N LEU A 119 13.89 6.47 -21.37
CA LEU A 119 13.82 5.03 -21.58
C LEU A 119 14.82 4.26 -20.69
N LEU A 120 16.07 4.71 -20.60
CA LEU A 120 17.07 4.09 -19.72
C LEU A 120 16.68 4.18 -18.25
N LEU A 121 16.04 5.28 -17.85
CA LEU A 121 15.44 5.41 -16.52
C LEU A 121 14.24 4.46 -16.36
N ALA A 122 13.37 4.36 -17.36
CA ALA A 122 12.20 3.49 -17.32
C ALA A 122 12.54 2.00 -17.23
N LEU A 123 13.61 1.58 -17.90
CA LEU A 123 14.11 0.21 -17.85
C LEU A 123 14.67 -0.17 -16.47
N GLY A 124 15.02 0.82 -15.63
CA GLY A 124 15.49 0.61 -14.27
C GLY A 124 16.59 -0.45 -14.17
N GLN A 125 16.33 -1.52 -13.41
CA GLN A 125 17.24 -2.64 -13.22
C GLN A 125 17.52 -3.47 -14.48
N TYR A 126 16.66 -3.39 -15.51
CA TYR A 126 16.91 -4.05 -16.80
C TYR A 126 17.72 -3.20 -17.77
N SER A 127 18.01 -1.95 -17.41
CA SER A 127 18.76 -1.05 -18.27
C SER A 127 20.21 -1.52 -18.40
N PRO A 128 20.79 -1.53 -19.61
CA PRO A 128 22.23 -1.79 -19.78
C PRO A 128 23.09 -0.69 -19.11
N LEU A 129 22.53 0.51 -18.97
CA LEU A 129 23.12 1.64 -18.26
C LEU A 129 22.11 2.07 -17.20
N ASN A 130 22.25 1.51 -16.00
CA ASN A 130 21.30 1.67 -14.90
C ASN A 130 21.33 3.09 -14.31
N LEU A 131 20.83 4.07 -15.08
CA LEU A 131 20.71 5.47 -14.68
C LEU A 131 19.78 5.65 -13.48
N HIS A 132 18.81 4.74 -13.32
CA HIS A 132 17.91 4.74 -12.18
C HIS A 132 18.65 4.48 -10.86
N TYR A 133 19.62 3.56 -10.85
CA TYR A 133 20.50 3.35 -9.68
C TYR A 133 21.29 4.62 -9.32
N LEU A 134 21.78 5.36 -10.32
CA LEU A 134 22.45 6.64 -10.06
C LEU A 134 21.50 7.68 -9.45
N LEU A 135 20.23 7.71 -9.86
CA LEU A 135 19.22 8.56 -9.22
C LEU A 135 18.96 8.11 -7.78
N TRP A 136 18.87 6.80 -7.53
CA TRP A 136 18.65 6.24 -6.20
C TRP A 136 19.77 6.61 -5.20
N LEU A 137 21.01 6.75 -5.67
CA LEU A 137 22.14 7.20 -4.86
C LEU A 137 22.04 8.68 -4.44
N LEU A 138 21.20 9.49 -5.08
CA LEU A 138 21.06 10.90 -4.74
C LEU A 138 20.21 11.09 -3.48
N PRO A 139 20.64 11.94 -2.52
CA PRO A 139 19.89 12.21 -1.31
C PRO A 139 18.44 12.64 -1.59
N GLY A 140 17.49 12.02 -0.90
CA GLY A 140 16.05 12.29 -1.04
C GLY A 140 15.37 11.61 -2.23
N LEU A 141 16.13 11.00 -3.15
CA LEU A 141 15.56 10.26 -4.29
C LEU A 141 15.54 8.74 -4.08
N SER A 142 16.23 8.24 -3.04
CA SER A 142 16.22 6.81 -2.66
C SER A 142 14.86 6.28 -2.22
N GLY A 143 13.88 7.18 -1.94
CA GLY A 143 12.49 6.82 -1.64
C GLY A 143 11.58 6.74 -2.88
N LEU A 144 12.09 7.08 -4.08
CA LEU A 144 11.34 6.94 -5.33
C LEU A 144 11.31 5.48 -5.79
N ARG A 145 10.20 5.08 -6.41
CA ARG A 145 9.98 3.74 -6.96
C ARG A 145 9.24 3.79 -8.28
N ALA A 146 9.05 2.63 -8.89
CA ALA A 146 8.34 2.46 -10.16
C ALA A 146 9.00 3.20 -11.32
N PRO A 147 10.20 2.75 -11.75
CA PRO A 147 10.95 3.40 -12.82
C PRO A 147 10.14 3.47 -14.11
N GLY A 148 9.24 2.51 -14.36
CA GLY A 148 8.34 2.50 -15.52
C GLY A 148 7.57 3.82 -15.73
N ARG A 149 7.35 4.64 -14.69
CA ARG A 149 6.74 5.98 -14.80
C ARG A 149 7.58 6.99 -15.60
N PHE A 150 8.89 6.78 -15.75
CA PHE A 150 9.72 7.59 -16.64
C PHE A 150 9.35 7.44 -18.12
N THR A 151 8.49 6.48 -18.48
CA THR A 151 7.83 6.43 -19.80
C THR A 151 7.09 7.72 -20.13
N VAL A 152 6.66 8.51 -19.13
CA VAL A 152 6.09 9.86 -19.38
C VAL A 152 7.05 10.77 -20.16
N VAL A 153 8.36 10.66 -19.89
CA VAL A 153 9.42 11.40 -20.61
C VAL A 153 9.57 10.87 -22.02
N VAL A 154 9.48 9.54 -22.20
CA VAL A 154 9.50 8.88 -23.51
C VAL A 154 8.31 9.32 -24.37
N VAL A 155 7.11 9.36 -23.79
CA VAL A 155 5.87 9.80 -24.44
C VAL A 155 5.97 11.27 -24.86
N LEU A 156 6.44 12.15 -23.96
CA LEU A 156 6.66 13.56 -24.27
C LEU A 156 7.66 13.75 -25.42
N ALA A 157 8.81 13.08 -25.35
CA ALA A 157 9.81 13.11 -26.41
C ALA A 157 9.24 12.57 -27.74
N GLY A 158 8.50 11.46 -27.68
CA GLY A 158 7.83 10.86 -28.84
C GLY A 158 6.82 11.81 -29.48
N ALA A 159 6.02 12.53 -28.70
CA ALA A 159 5.08 13.54 -29.20
C ALA A 159 5.79 14.70 -29.90
N MET A 160 6.87 15.22 -29.30
CA MET A 160 7.68 16.29 -29.90
C MET A 160 8.37 15.83 -31.19
N LEU A 161 8.95 14.63 -31.18
CA LEU A 161 9.55 14.02 -32.37
C LEU A 161 8.51 13.79 -33.46
N SER A 162 7.31 13.32 -33.12
CA SER A 162 6.19 13.17 -34.05
C SER A 162 5.82 14.49 -34.72
N ALA A 163 5.76 15.60 -33.96
CA ALA A 163 5.52 16.93 -34.50
C ALA A 163 6.62 17.38 -35.49
N TYR A 164 7.90 17.13 -35.17
CA TYR A 164 9.00 17.38 -36.11
C TYR A 164 8.94 16.47 -37.34
N GLY A 165 8.49 15.22 -37.18
CA GLY A 165 8.30 14.27 -38.28
C GLY A 165 7.21 14.74 -39.23
N LEU A 166 6.11 15.24 -38.69
CA LEU A 166 5.03 15.85 -39.46
C LEU A 166 5.49 17.13 -40.17
N ALA A 167 6.22 18.01 -39.47
CA ALA A 167 6.78 19.22 -40.08
C ALA A 167 7.74 18.88 -41.22
N TRP A 168 8.64 17.91 -41.00
CA TRP A 168 9.53 17.40 -42.04
C TRP A 168 8.74 16.83 -43.21
N LEU A 169 7.67 16.07 -42.97
CA LEU A 169 6.84 15.50 -44.03
C LEU A 169 6.17 16.59 -44.89
N ILE A 170 5.68 17.67 -44.26
CA ILE A 170 5.11 18.84 -44.94
C ILE A 170 6.16 19.49 -45.84
N ASP A 171 7.37 19.71 -45.32
CA ASP A 171 8.49 20.33 -46.05
C ASP A 171 9.07 19.42 -47.15
N ALA A 172 9.10 18.10 -46.90
CA ALA A 172 9.67 17.06 -47.77
C ALA A 172 8.85 16.81 -49.04
N SER A 173 7.68 17.46 -49.18
CA SER A 173 6.95 17.57 -50.45
C SER A 173 7.81 18.11 -51.62
N ARG A 174 8.97 18.72 -51.32
CA ARG A 174 9.96 19.21 -52.30
C ARG A 174 11.02 18.18 -52.75
N CYS A 175 11.25 17.08 -52.02
CA CYS A 175 12.28 16.07 -52.36
C CYS A 175 11.74 14.62 -52.24
N ARG A 176 11.07 14.15 -53.31
CA ARG A 176 10.33 12.87 -53.32
C ARG A 176 11.20 11.61 -53.09
N ILE A 177 12.50 11.66 -53.35
CA ILE A 177 13.40 10.49 -53.26
C ILE A 177 13.64 10.07 -51.80
N ALA A 178 13.86 11.02 -50.89
CA ALA A 178 14.13 10.74 -49.48
C ALA A 178 12.90 10.09 -48.81
N VAL A 179 11.72 10.64 -49.05
CA VAL A 179 10.43 10.08 -48.60
C VAL A 179 10.25 8.66 -49.14
N ARG A 180 10.55 8.41 -50.42
CA ARG A 180 10.38 7.08 -51.04
C ARG A 180 11.25 6.03 -50.36
N ARG A 181 12.51 6.36 -50.05
CA ARG A 181 13.42 5.44 -49.34
C ARG A 181 12.93 5.14 -47.93
N ALA A 182 12.47 6.16 -47.21
CA ALA A 182 11.89 6.00 -45.88
C ALA A 182 10.65 5.09 -45.90
N LEU A 183 9.76 5.27 -46.88
CA LEU A 183 8.56 4.43 -47.02
C LEU A 183 8.88 2.99 -47.43
N ILE A 184 9.87 2.76 -48.28
CA ILE A 184 10.35 1.40 -48.59
C ILE A 184 10.87 0.73 -47.31
N GLY A 185 11.71 1.43 -46.54
CA GLY A 185 12.22 0.92 -45.27
C GLY A 185 11.11 0.60 -44.27
N ALA A 186 10.13 1.50 -44.13
CA ALA A 186 8.96 1.28 -43.28
C ALA A 186 8.15 0.06 -43.73
N SER A 187 7.84 -0.07 -45.03
CA SER A 187 7.12 -1.22 -45.58
C SER A 187 7.85 -2.54 -45.35
N LEU A 188 9.18 -2.56 -45.53
CA LEU A 188 10.01 -3.75 -45.25
C LEU A 188 10.01 -4.09 -43.76
N LEU A 189 10.07 -3.09 -42.88
CA LEU A 189 10.00 -3.29 -41.43
C LEU A 189 8.65 -3.89 -41.01
N VAL A 190 7.53 -3.36 -41.52
CA VAL A 190 6.19 -3.94 -41.25
C VAL A 190 6.15 -5.39 -41.72
N GLY A 191 6.63 -5.67 -42.94
CA GLY A 191 6.68 -7.03 -43.47
C GLY A 191 7.53 -7.98 -42.63
N ALA A 192 8.75 -7.57 -42.27
CA ALA A 192 9.65 -8.35 -41.43
C ALA A 192 9.05 -8.63 -40.05
N MET A 193 8.38 -7.65 -39.46
CA MET A 193 7.73 -7.78 -38.16
C MET A 193 6.52 -8.72 -38.20
N SER A 194 5.70 -8.66 -39.25
CA SER A 194 4.63 -9.62 -39.49
C SER A 194 5.17 -11.04 -39.62
N ILE A 195 6.27 -11.23 -40.38
CA ILE A 195 6.92 -12.54 -40.53
C ILE A 195 7.47 -13.03 -39.19
N ALA A 196 8.15 -12.16 -38.44
CA ALA A 196 8.70 -12.50 -37.13
C ALA A 196 7.61 -12.90 -36.13
N LEU A 197 6.48 -12.20 -36.14
CA LEU A 197 5.34 -12.51 -35.28
C LEU A 197 4.71 -13.87 -35.61
N VAL A 198 4.46 -14.13 -36.91
CA VAL A 198 3.93 -15.42 -37.37
C VAL A 198 4.92 -16.55 -37.09
N GLY A 199 6.21 -16.31 -37.32
CA GLY A 199 7.28 -17.26 -37.02
C GLY A 199 7.38 -17.58 -35.52
N LEU A 200 7.26 -16.56 -34.66
CA LEU A 200 7.23 -16.72 -33.22
C LEU A 200 6.00 -17.55 -32.79
N HIS A 201 4.80 -17.22 -33.27
CA HIS A 201 3.59 -17.98 -32.96
C HIS A 201 3.70 -19.44 -33.39
N ALA A 202 4.24 -19.69 -34.59
CA ALA A 202 4.47 -21.04 -35.10
C ALA A 202 5.50 -21.80 -34.25
N ALA A 203 6.59 -21.15 -33.83
CA ALA A 203 7.61 -21.75 -32.99
C ALA A 203 7.07 -22.11 -31.59
N LEU A 204 6.30 -21.20 -30.97
CA LEU A 204 5.61 -21.44 -29.70
C LEU A 204 4.66 -22.64 -29.81
N SER A 205 3.85 -22.69 -30.87
CA SER A 205 2.88 -23.76 -31.12
C SER A 205 3.53 -25.11 -31.41
N ALA A 206 4.67 -25.12 -32.13
CA ALA A 206 5.35 -26.34 -32.52
C ALA A 206 6.17 -26.98 -31.39
N ARG A 207 6.62 -26.20 -30.40
CA ARG A 207 7.53 -26.65 -29.33
C ARG A 207 7.09 -26.14 -27.95
N PRO A 208 5.92 -26.59 -27.44
CA PRO A 208 5.36 -26.10 -26.18
C PRO A 208 6.29 -26.30 -24.98
N ILE A 209 6.93 -27.47 -24.86
CA ILE A 209 7.82 -27.79 -23.72
C ILE A 209 9.05 -26.87 -23.74
N ALA A 210 9.75 -26.81 -24.87
CA ALA A 210 10.94 -25.96 -24.99
C ALA A 210 10.62 -24.46 -24.81
N ALA A 211 9.44 -24.01 -25.24
CA ALA A 211 8.97 -22.65 -25.01
C ALA A 211 8.76 -22.36 -23.52
N ARG A 212 8.11 -23.28 -22.79
CA ARG A 212 7.91 -23.15 -21.33
C ARG A 212 9.23 -23.19 -20.55
N ASP A 213 10.15 -24.07 -20.94
CA ASP A 213 11.50 -24.11 -20.35
C ASP A 213 12.25 -22.79 -20.56
N ALA A 214 12.15 -22.21 -21.76
CA ALA A 214 12.74 -20.90 -22.05
C ALA A 214 12.08 -19.77 -21.26
N ILE A 215 10.76 -19.80 -21.08
CA ILE A 215 10.02 -18.85 -20.25
C ILE A 215 10.51 -18.91 -18.80
N LEU A 216 10.62 -20.10 -18.23
CA LEU A 216 11.13 -20.31 -16.87
C LEU A 216 12.58 -19.80 -16.74
N ALA A 217 13.45 -20.18 -17.68
CA ALA A 217 14.86 -19.86 -17.60
C ALA A 217 15.20 -18.38 -17.85
N TRP A 218 14.44 -17.68 -18.70
CA TRP A 218 14.78 -16.32 -19.14
C TRP A 218 13.81 -15.24 -18.73
N TYR A 219 12.50 -15.52 -18.69
CA TYR A 219 11.49 -14.51 -18.45
C TYR A 219 11.10 -14.47 -16.97
N LEU A 220 10.71 -15.63 -16.41
CA LEU A 220 10.34 -15.74 -14.99
C LEU A 220 11.56 -15.73 -14.05
N SER A 221 12.79 -15.87 -14.56
CA SER A 221 14.01 -15.68 -13.77
C SER A 221 14.37 -14.21 -13.54
N LEU A 222 13.78 -13.28 -14.31
CA LEU A 222 13.95 -11.85 -14.10
C LEU A 222 13.22 -11.42 -12.82
N PRO A 223 13.69 -10.37 -12.13
CA PRO A 223 12.94 -9.83 -10.99
C PRO A 223 11.51 -9.48 -11.41
N HIS A 224 10.50 -9.87 -10.63
CA HIS A 224 9.09 -9.68 -10.96
C HIS A 224 8.24 -9.52 -9.70
N ASP A 225 6.96 -9.20 -9.89
CA ASP A 225 5.96 -8.98 -8.86
C ASP A 225 5.68 -10.25 -8.03
N SER A 226 5.02 -10.11 -6.89
CA SER A 226 4.83 -11.21 -5.92
C SER A 226 3.64 -12.13 -6.23
N TYR A 227 2.79 -11.81 -7.21
CA TYR A 227 1.66 -12.66 -7.56
C TYR A 227 2.15 -13.92 -8.30
N PRO A 228 1.51 -15.09 -8.08
CA PRO A 228 1.94 -16.33 -8.72
C PRO A 228 1.66 -16.28 -10.22
N LEU A 229 2.68 -15.97 -11.01
CA LEU A 229 2.65 -16.06 -12.47
C LEU A 229 3.27 -17.39 -12.89
N SER A 230 2.44 -18.32 -13.37
CA SER A 230 2.96 -19.62 -13.83
C SER A 230 3.54 -19.52 -15.24
N ASP A 231 4.41 -20.46 -15.59
CA ASP A 231 4.92 -20.61 -16.96
C ASP A 231 3.79 -20.89 -17.97
N SER A 232 2.72 -21.55 -17.53
CA SER A 232 1.47 -21.75 -18.28
C SER A 232 0.76 -20.43 -18.59
N ASP A 233 0.67 -19.52 -17.63
CA ASP A 233 0.02 -18.21 -17.82
C ASP A 233 0.77 -17.38 -18.86
N VAL A 234 2.10 -17.35 -18.75
CA VAL A 234 2.96 -16.67 -19.72
C VAL A 234 2.86 -17.31 -21.10
N TYR A 235 2.93 -18.64 -21.17
CA TYR A 235 2.88 -19.37 -22.44
C TYR A 235 1.54 -19.17 -23.17
N SER A 236 0.42 -19.29 -22.46
CA SER A 236 -0.92 -19.06 -23.02
C SER A 236 -1.13 -17.61 -23.44
N GLY A 237 -0.64 -16.65 -22.65
CA GLY A 237 -0.62 -15.23 -22.99
C GLY A 237 0.21 -14.92 -24.23
N LEU A 238 1.39 -15.51 -24.36
CA LEU A 238 2.26 -15.38 -25.54
C LEU A 238 1.59 -15.96 -26.79
N LEU A 239 0.98 -17.15 -26.70
CA LEU A 239 0.22 -17.71 -27.83
C LEU A 239 -0.92 -16.79 -28.25
N TRP A 240 -1.69 -16.28 -27.30
CA TRP A 240 -2.81 -15.37 -27.58
C TRP A 240 -2.38 -14.05 -28.21
N SER A 241 -1.26 -13.49 -27.75
CA SER A 241 -0.73 -12.19 -28.18
C SER A 241 0.13 -12.24 -29.44
N THR A 242 0.51 -13.43 -29.89
CA THR A 242 1.22 -13.66 -31.17
C THR A 242 0.29 -14.20 -32.26
N ASP A 243 -0.93 -14.62 -31.91
CA ASP A 243 -1.91 -15.12 -32.87
C ASP A 243 -2.43 -13.99 -33.77
N VAL A 244 -2.15 -14.07 -35.07
CA VAL A 244 -2.64 -13.09 -36.06
C VAL A 244 -4.16 -13.14 -36.28
N ARG A 245 -4.85 -14.18 -35.78
CA ARG A 245 -6.32 -14.24 -35.77
C ARG A 245 -6.92 -13.37 -34.67
N ASN A 246 -6.12 -12.97 -33.68
CA ASN A 246 -6.55 -12.08 -32.63
C ASN A 246 -6.74 -10.66 -33.21
N PRO A 247 -7.95 -10.06 -33.12
CA PRO A 247 -8.22 -8.75 -33.70
C PRO A 247 -7.36 -7.64 -33.08
N ARG A 248 -6.88 -7.79 -31.85
CA ARG A 248 -5.99 -6.81 -31.20
C ARG A 248 -4.59 -6.82 -31.83
N VAL A 249 -4.10 -8.00 -32.18
CA VAL A 249 -2.79 -8.20 -32.82
C VAL A 249 -2.86 -7.83 -34.30
N ALA A 250 -3.88 -8.35 -35.01
CA ALA A 250 -4.15 -8.00 -36.40
C ALA A 250 -4.37 -6.49 -36.56
N GLY A 251 -5.13 -5.88 -35.66
CA GLY A 251 -5.40 -4.43 -35.66
C GLY A 251 -4.14 -3.58 -35.60
N ALA A 252 -3.13 -3.97 -34.83
CA ALA A 252 -1.85 -3.25 -34.76
C ALA A 252 -1.09 -3.32 -36.10
N LEU A 253 -0.99 -4.52 -36.69
CA LEU A 253 -0.33 -4.71 -37.99
C LEU A 253 -1.07 -3.99 -39.12
N LEU A 254 -2.39 -4.10 -39.16
CA LEU A 254 -3.25 -3.42 -40.13
C LEU A 254 -3.20 -1.91 -39.96
N GLY A 255 -3.18 -1.40 -38.73
CA GLY A 255 -3.02 0.01 -38.43
C GLY A 255 -1.68 0.55 -38.94
N LEU A 256 -0.58 -0.16 -38.69
CA LEU A 256 0.74 0.23 -39.17
C LEU A 256 0.82 0.18 -40.72
N ALA A 257 0.29 -0.88 -41.32
CA ALA A 257 0.21 -1.03 -42.77
C ALA A 257 -0.67 0.07 -43.41
N LEU A 258 -1.79 0.43 -42.77
CA LEU A 258 -2.68 1.51 -43.20
C LEU A 258 -1.95 2.85 -43.16
N ILE A 259 -1.25 3.18 -42.08
CA ILE A 259 -0.50 4.43 -41.95
C ILE A 259 0.57 4.53 -43.05
N VAL A 260 1.37 3.47 -43.24
CA VAL A 260 2.40 3.42 -44.29
C VAL A 260 1.77 3.49 -45.69
N GLY A 261 0.65 2.81 -45.92
CA GLY A 261 -0.11 2.82 -47.16
C GLY A 261 -0.67 4.22 -47.49
N LEU A 262 -1.23 4.90 -46.50
CA LEU A 262 -1.72 6.27 -46.66
C LEU A 262 -0.57 7.25 -46.96
N LEU A 263 0.60 7.07 -46.34
CA LEU A 263 1.79 7.87 -46.68
C LEU A 263 2.28 7.59 -48.12
N TRP A 264 2.18 6.36 -48.62
CA TRP A 264 2.44 6.03 -50.02
C TRP A 264 1.46 6.70 -50.98
N VAL A 265 0.16 6.69 -50.65
CA VAL A 265 -0.89 7.39 -51.43
C VAL A 265 -0.64 8.89 -51.41
N TRP A 266 -0.34 9.48 -50.25
CA TRP A 266 0.02 10.88 -50.09
C TRP A 266 1.21 11.27 -50.98
N GLN A 267 2.26 10.44 -51.01
CA GLN A 267 3.45 10.69 -51.82
C GLN A 267 3.16 10.67 -53.34
N ARG A 268 2.28 9.77 -53.80
CA ARG A 268 1.99 9.56 -55.24
C ARG A 268 0.90 10.46 -55.80
N SER A 269 -0.04 10.92 -54.96
CA SER A 269 -1.25 11.61 -55.41
C SER A 269 -1.16 13.14 -55.28
N ARG A 270 -2.12 13.85 -55.89
CA ARG A 270 -2.32 15.29 -55.68
C ARG A 270 -2.79 15.61 -54.25
N LEU A 271 -3.20 14.60 -53.46
CA LEU A 271 -3.56 14.76 -52.04
C LEU A 271 -2.39 15.26 -51.19
N GLY A 272 -1.15 15.08 -51.65
CA GLY A 272 0.02 15.70 -51.00
C GLY A 272 -0.01 17.24 -50.96
N ARG A 273 -0.86 17.87 -51.77
CA ARG A 273 -1.12 19.33 -51.76
C ARG A 273 -2.36 19.72 -50.95
N TRP A 274 -3.15 18.74 -50.50
CA TRP A 274 -4.34 19.01 -49.71
C TRP A 274 -3.94 19.40 -48.28
N ARG A 275 -4.39 20.59 -47.85
CA ARG A 275 -4.05 21.17 -46.56
C ARG A 275 -4.59 20.40 -45.35
N GLY A 276 -5.55 19.48 -45.54
CA GLY A 276 -6.15 18.70 -44.46
C GLY A 276 -5.36 17.46 -44.04
N TRP A 277 -4.33 17.04 -44.79
CA TRP A 277 -3.58 15.82 -44.47
C TRP A 277 -2.93 15.81 -43.08
N PRO A 278 -2.34 16.92 -42.57
CA PRO A 278 -1.85 16.97 -41.19
C PRO A 278 -2.96 16.70 -40.16
N ALA A 279 -4.17 17.22 -40.40
CA ALA A 279 -5.32 16.96 -39.53
C ALA A 279 -5.77 15.50 -39.61
N THR A 280 -5.66 14.85 -40.78
CA THR A 280 -5.92 13.40 -40.93
C THR A 280 -4.94 12.57 -40.10
N LEU A 281 -3.63 12.87 -40.16
CA LEU A 281 -2.63 12.16 -39.36
C LEU A 281 -2.83 12.38 -37.85
N ALA A 282 -3.15 13.61 -37.44
CA ALA A 282 -3.49 13.90 -36.05
C ALA A 282 -4.76 13.15 -35.61
N GLY A 283 -5.78 13.10 -36.47
CA GLY A 283 -7.02 12.35 -36.24
C GLY A 283 -6.79 10.84 -36.14
N LEU A 284 -5.91 10.27 -36.96
CA LEU A 284 -5.49 8.86 -36.85
C LEU A 284 -4.74 8.58 -35.55
N ALA A 285 -3.83 9.47 -35.14
CA ALA A 285 -3.16 9.36 -33.84
C ALA A 285 -4.17 9.40 -32.68
N ALA A 286 -5.14 10.33 -32.72
CA ALA A 286 -6.18 10.43 -31.72
C ALA A 286 -7.09 9.18 -31.69
N ALA A 287 -7.54 8.71 -32.86
CA ALA A 287 -8.38 7.52 -32.97
C ALA A 287 -7.67 6.26 -32.45
N ASP A 288 -6.40 6.09 -32.81
CA ASP A 288 -5.56 5.00 -32.32
C ASP A 288 -5.42 5.02 -30.79
N LEU A 289 -5.02 6.16 -30.22
CA LEU A 289 -4.92 6.32 -28.76
C LEU A 289 -6.27 6.11 -28.05
N LEU A 290 -7.38 6.56 -28.62
CA LEU A 290 -8.73 6.34 -28.06
C LEU A 290 -9.14 4.85 -28.11
N ILE A 291 -8.92 4.16 -29.23
CA ILE A 291 -9.22 2.72 -29.36
C ILE A 291 -8.36 1.90 -28.39
N PHE A 292 -7.10 2.29 -28.26
CA PHE A 292 -6.17 1.68 -27.34
C PHE A 292 -6.61 1.87 -25.87
N THR A 293 -6.80 3.11 -25.43
CA THR A 293 -7.18 3.44 -24.04
C THR A 293 -8.51 2.81 -23.63
N TRP A 294 -9.45 2.64 -24.57
CA TRP A 294 -10.73 1.99 -24.32
C TRP A 294 -10.62 0.50 -23.95
N GLY A 295 -9.60 -0.18 -24.45
CA GLY A 295 -9.44 -1.63 -24.27
C GLY A 295 -8.42 -2.04 -23.22
N ILE A 296 -7.58 -1.12 -22.72
CA ILE A 296 -6.50 -1.50 -21.81
C ILE A 296 -6.92 -1.55 -20.34
N HIS A 297 -7.74 -0.62 -19.86
CA HIS A 297 -8.17 -0.64 -18.46
C HIS A 297 -9.43 -1.48 -18.30
N PRO A 298 -9.51 -2.38 -17.30
CA PRO A 298 -10.78 -2.91 -16.85
C PRO A 298 -11.74 -1.75 -16.57
N ARG A 299 -12.99 -1.89 -17.00
CA ARG A 299 -14.02 -0.87 -16.80
C ARG A 299 -15.11 -1.45 -15.93
N GLU A 300 -15.43 -0.73 -14.87
CA GLU A 300 -16.54 -1.05 -14.00
C GLU A 300 -17.67 -0.05 -14.26
N PRO A 301 -18.95 -0.49 -14.35
CA PRO A 301 -20.08 0.43 -14.46
C PRO A 301 -20.06 1.44 -13.32
N LEU A 302 -20.30 2.73 -13.63
CA LEU A 302 -20.32 3.77 -12.60
C LEU A 302 -21.34 3.46 -11.49
N ALA A 303 -22.45 2.79 -11.82
CA ALA A 303 -23.44 2.35 -10.84
C ALA A 303 -22.87 1.36 -9.82
N ASN A 304 -21.93 0.49 -10.21
CA ASN A 304 -21.29 -0.46 -9.30
C ASN A 304 -20.26 0.25 -8.39
N ILE A 305 -19.56 1.26 -8.90
CA ILE A 305 -18.60 2.07 -8.12
C ILE A 305 -19.33 3.03 -7.17
N ALA A 306 -20.45 3.60 -7.62
CA ALA A 306 -21.25 4.56 -6.85
C ALA A 306 -22.19 3.89 -5.84
N ALA A 307 -22.37 2.57 -5.92
CA ALA A 307 -23.16 1.82 -4.96
C ALA A 307 -22.36 1.69 -3.65
N GLU A 308 -22.93 2.26 -2.60
CA GLU A 308 -22.41 2.05 -1.25
C GLU A 308 -22.63 0.59 -0.81
N PRO A 309 -21.60 -0.09 -0.29
CA PRO A 309 -21.77 -1.45 0.21
C PRO A 309 -22.77 -1.49 1.34
N ALA A 310 -23.60 -2.53 1.36
CA ALA A 310 -24.63 -2.70 2.38
C ALA A 310 -24.04 -2.80 3.80
N ALA A 311 -22.83 -3.36 3.94
CA ALA A 311 -22.09 -3.35 5.20
C ALA A 311 -21.73 -1.94 5.71
N VAL A 312 -21.43 -0.99 4.81
CA VAL A 312 -21.18 0.42 5.19
C VAL A 312 -22.48 1.06 5.64
N GLN A 313 -23.54 0.94 4.83
CA GLN A 313 -24.88 1.46 5.18
C GLN A 313 -25.36 0.93 6.53
N ALA A 314 -25.09 -0.34 6.83
CA ALA A 314 -25.40 -0.93 8.12
C ALA A 314 -24.65 -0.21 9.25
N VAL A 315 -23.35 0.07 9.11
CA VAL A 315 -22.56 0.81 10.10
C VAL A 315 -23.00 2.27 10.24
N GLU A 316 -23.38 2.94 9.15
CA GLU A 316 -23.90 4.31 9.18
C GLU A 316 -25.20 4.44 10.01
N GLN A 317 -26.03 3.40 9.99
CA GLN A 317 -27.29 3.35 10.74
C GLN A 317 -27.11 3.02 12.23
N LEU A 318 -25.92 2.54 12.62
CA LEU A 318 -25.61 2.23 14.02
C LEU A 318 -25.35 3.52 14.81
N PRO A 319 -25.81 3.61 16.07
CA PRO A 319 -25.71 4.82 16.87
C PRO A 319 -24.24 5.18 17.16
N THR A 320 -23.86 6.45 17.00
CA THR A 320 -22.58 6.97 17.49
C THR A 320 -22.62 7.19 19.02
N ARG A 321 -21.47 7.12 19.69
CA ARG A 321 -21.39 7.39 21.15
C ARG A 321 -21.48 8.89 21.47
N ASP A 322 -20.92 9.71 20.59
CA ASP A 322 -20.87 11.17 20.69
C ASP A 322 -20.82 11.78 19.28
N ALA A 323 -20.27 12.99 19.12
CA ALA A 323 -20.14 13.64 17.82
C ALA A 323 -19.14 12.95 16.87
N THR A 324 -18.42 11.92 17.32
CA THR A 324 -17.44 11.22 16.48
C THR A 324 -18.11 10.20 15.55
N PRO A 325 -17.62 10.09 14.31
CA PRO A 325 -18.06 9.03 13.41
C PRO A 325 -17.59 7.66 13.92
N ASN A 326 -18.38 6.63 13.62
CA ASN A 326 -18.00 5.25 13.89
C ASN A 326 -16.70 4.91 13.15
N ARG A 327 -15.75 4.30 13.85
CA ARG A 327 -14.47 3.85 13.28
C ARG A 327 -14.51 2.34 13.06
N VAL A 328 -14.11 1.94 11.86
CA VAL A 328 -14.03 0.55 11.41
C VAL A 328 -12.58 0.10 11.21
N LEU A 329 -12.36 -1.22 11.28
CA LEU A 329 -11.16 -1.87 10.75
C LEU A 329 -11.56 -2.98 9.80
N VAL A 330 -11.00 -2.96 8.60
CA VAL A 330 -11.21 -4.01 7.60
C VAL A 330 -10.15 -5.10 7.73
N SER A 331 -10.61 -6.34 7.89
CA SER A 331 -9.77 -7.53 7.93
C SER A 331 -8.91 -7.65 6.66
N PRO A 332 -7.61 -7.92 6.75
CA PRO A 332 -6.76 -8.14 5.58
C PRO A 332 -7.25 -9.26 4.66
N ALA A 333 -8.02 -10.22 5.19
CA ALA A 333 -8.66 -11.28 4.42
C ALA A 333 -9.67 -10.73 3.40
N LEU A 334 -10.35 -9.62 3.70
CA LEU A 334 -11.25 -8.94 2.76
C LEU A 334 -10.49 -8.17 1.67
N ASN A 335 -9.35 -7.55 2.00
CA ASN A 335 -8.55 -6.82 1.01
C ASN A 335 -8.03 -7.75 -0.11
N GLN A 336 -7.76 -9.03 0.20
CA GLN A 336 -7.39 -10.01 -0.82
C GLN A 336 -8.58 -10.44 -1.69
N ALA A 337 -9.81 -10.37 -1.18
CA ALA A 337 -11.02 -10.78 -1.88
C ALA A 337 -11.77 -9.63 -2.59
N ALA A 338 -11.60 -8.38 -2.14
CA ALA A 338 -12.43 -7.23 -2.55
C ALA A 338 -11.81 -5.85 -2.21
N ALA A 339 -10.54 -5.64 -2.56
CA ALA A 339 -9.67 -4.51 -2.14
C ALA A 339 -10.25 -3.07 -2.13
N ASP A 340 -11.30 -2.76 -2.91
CA ASP A 340 -11.75 -1.37 -3.13
C ASP A 340 -13.16 -1.05 -2.61
N ARG A 341 -13.82 -1.93 -1.86
CA ARG A 341 -15.26 -1.76 -1.56
C ARG A 341 -15.59 -0.63 -0.59
N LEU A 342 -14.71 -0.24 0.33
CA LEU A 342 -15.12 0.52 1.53
C LEU A 342 -14.54 1.95 1.62
N ALA A 343 -13.70 2.38 0.67
CA ALA A 343 -12.84 3.54 0.85
C ALA A 343 -13.51 4.94 0.69
N SER A 344 -14.79 5.04 0.31
CA SER A 344 -15.38 6.31 -0.17
C SER A 344 -16.52 6.93 0.64
N PHE A 345 -16.90 6.40 1.81
CA PHE A 345 -18.13 6.82 2.50
C PHE A 345 -17.83 7.60 3.79
N GLY A 346 -18.08 8.92 3.75
CA GLY A 346 -17.52 9.90 4.69
C GLY A 346 -18.08 9.92 6.11
N THR A 347 -19.08 9.11 6.43
CA THR A 347 -19.68 8.99 7.78
C THR A 347 -19.00 7.93 8.64
N VAL A 348 -18.21 7.03 8.01
CA VAL A 348 -17.49 5.93 8.64
C VAL A 348 -15.99 6.15 8.42
N GLN A 349 -15.18 5.97 9.47
CA GLN A 349 -13.73 6.14 9.39
C GLN A 349 -13.00 4.81 9.39
N GLU A 350 -12.18 4.55 8.38
CA GLU A 350 -11.30 3.38 8.34
C GLU A 350 -9.99 3.62 9.12
N ALA A 351 -9.70 2.78 10.11
CA ALA A 351 -8.49 2.85 10.92
C ALA A 351 -7.22 2.52 10.12
N SER A 352 -7.29 1.55 9.21
CA SER A 352 -6.15 1.07 8.41
C SER A 352 -5.87 1.89 7.14
N GLY A 353 -6.59 3.00 6.92
CA GLY A 353 -6.69 3.71 5.64
C GLY A 353 -5.37 3.88 4.87
N TYR A 354 -5.43 3.75 3.54
CA TYR A 354 -4.24 3.78 2.69
C TYR A 354 -3.66 5.20 2.55
N SER A 355 -2.36 5.32 2.82
CA SER A 355 -1.57 6.51 2.49
C SER A 355 -0.25 6.11 1.83
N SER A 356 0.08 6.78 0.72
CA SER A 356 1.37 6.58 0.04
C SER A 356 2.58 7.06 0.87
N LEU A 357 2.34 7.84 1.93
CA LEU A 357 3.31 8.32 2.91
C LEU A 357 2.81 8.01 4.33
N GLN A 358 2.38 6.77 4.57
CA GLN A 358 2.00 6.31 5.90
C GLN A 358 3.16 6.52 6.90
N PHE A 359 2.82 7.04 8.08
CA PHE A 359 3.80 7.25 9.16
C PHE A 359 4.35 5.93 9.66
N ILE A 360 5.64 5.92 10.02
CA ILE A 360 6.32 4.71 10.54
C ILE A 360 5.58 4.16 11.76
N TRP A 361 5.28 5.02 12.73
CA TRP A 361 4.60 4.63 13.97
C TRP A 361 3.18 4.12 13.73
N HIS A 362 2.46 4.68 12.75
CA HIS A 362 1.14 4.18 12.38
C HIS A 362 1.22 2.81 11.71
N ARG A 363 2.19 2.59 10.81
CA ARG A 363 2.44 1.28 10.21
C ARG A 363 2.77 0.23 11.28
N ASP A 364 3.63 0.57 12.24
CA ASP A 364 4.09 -0.37 13.28
C ASP A 364 2.96 -0.73 14.26
N TYR A 365 2.16 0.25 14.67
CA TYR A 365 0.96 0.03 15.50
C TYR A 365 -0.10 -0.81 14.74
N LEU A 366 -0.40 -0.44 13.48
CA LEU A 366 -1.32 -1.20 12.63
C LEU A 366 -0.82 -2.64 12.42
N GLY A 367 0.48 -2.83 12.22
CA GLY A 367 1.09 -4.15 12.07
C GLY A 367 0.83 -5.06 13.27
N ARG A 368 0.95 -4.53 14.50
CA ARG A 368 0.60 -5.24 15.73
C ARG A 368 -0.88 -5.61 15.77
N VAL A 369 -1.76 -4.63 15.53
CA VAL A 369 -3.23 -4.80 15.57
C VAL A 369 -3.75 -5.78 14.52
N LEU A 370 -3.15 -5.81 13.33
CA LEU A 370 -3.52 -6.75 12.27
C LEU A 370 -3.03 -8.17 12.58
N TYR A 371 -1.87 -8.30 13.23
CA TYR A 371 -1.29 -9.57 13.65
C TYR A 371 -2.03 -10.20 14.82
N VAL A 372 -2.39 -9.41 15.85
CA VAL A 372 -3.18 -9.85 16.98
C VAL A 372 -4.13 -8.75 17.43
N ASP A 373 -5.37 -9.16 17.61
CA ASP A 373 -6.48 -8.29 17.95
C ASP A 373 -6.61 -8.14 19.47
N ASP A 374 -5.70 -7.39 20.08
CA ASP A 374 -5.62 -7.21 21.52
C ASP A 374 -6.14 -5.83 21.96
N GLY A 375 -5.92 -5.46 23.23
CA GLY A 375 -6.34 -4.19 23.79
C GLY A 375 -5.82 -2.95 23.05
N LEU A 376 -4.81 -3.09 22.17
CA LEU A 376 -4.38 -1.99 21.32
C LEU A 376 -5.40 -1.66 20.22
N LEU A 377 -6.17 -2.63 19.74
CA LEU A 377 -7.31 -2.38 18.85
C LEU A 377 -8.39 -1.59 19.59
N ASP A 378 -8.73 -2.06 20.80
CA ASP A 378 -9.77 -1.49 21.66
C ASP A 378 -9.45 -0.02 21.95
N LEU A 379 -8.20 0.25 22.35
CA LEU A 379 -7.68 1.59 22.64
C LEU A 379 -7.73 2.51 21.41
N TRP A 380 -7.59 1.95 20.21
CA TRP A 380 -7.68 2.70 18.97
C TRP A 380 -9.13 2.99 18.55
N ASN A 381 -10.11 2.86 19.46
CA ASN A 381 -11.52 3.21 19.23
C ASN A 381 -12.11 2.54 17.97
N VAL A 382 -11.58 1.38 17.55
CA VAL A 382 -12.19 0.61 16.47
C VAL A 382 -13.42 -0.07 17.03
N ARG A 383 -14.59 0.46 16.72
CA ARG A 383 -15.86 -0.07 17.24
C ARG A 383 -16.42 -1.19 16.37
N TYR A 384 -16.11 -1.19 15.08
CA TYR A 384 -16.65 -2.18 14.15
C TYR A 384 -15.52 -2.83 13.36
N VAL A 385 -15.54 -4.16 13.31
CA VAL A 385 -14.59 -4.93 12.51
C VAL A 385 -15.35 -5.56 11.37
N LEU A 386 -14.87 -5.32 10.14
CA LEU A 386 -15.41 -5.93 8.94
C LEU A 386 -14.54 -7.13 8.60
N ASP A 387 -15.17 -8.30 8.52
CA ASP A 387 -14.52 -9.59 8.34
C ASP A 387 -15.26 -10.40 7.27
N PRO A 388 -14.64 -11.37 6.58
CA PRO A 388 -15.37 -12.24 5.66
C PRO A 388 -16.50 -12.96 6.37
N ALA A 389 -17.67 -13.04 5.73
CA ALA A 389 -18.78 -13.87 6.22
C ALA A 389 -18.37 -15.34 6.28
N GLN A 390 -17.51 -15.76 5.34
CA GLN A 390 -16.90 -17.08 5.31
C GLN A 390 -15.42 -16.94 4.97
N TYR A 391 -14.57 -17.64 5.72
CA TYR A 391 -13.17 -17.79 5.35
C TYR A 391 -13.04 -18.80 4.20
N GLY A 392 -12.05 -18.61 3.33
CA GLY A 392 -11.69 -19.58 2.29
C GLY A 392 -11.05 -20.84 2.88
N ALA A 393 -10.15 -21.48 2.12
CA ALA A 393 -9.39 -22.61 2.65
C ALA A 393 -8.45 -22.15 3.79
N LEU A 394 -8.81 -22.50 5.03
CA LEU A 394 -7.99 -22.26 6.21
C LEU A 394 -6.91 -23.33 6.35
N SER A 395 -5.79 -22.98 6.99
CA SER A 395 -4.87 -23.97 7.51
C SER A 395 -5.58 -24.76 8.61
N SER A 396 -5.45 -26.07 8.60
CA SER A 396 -6.02 -26.93 9.63
C SER A 396 -5.09 -28.08 10.00
N TYR A 397 -5.15 -28.49 11.26
CA TYR A 397 -4.43 -29.63 11.77
C TYR A 397 -5.21 -30.30 12.90
N LYS A 398 -5.49 -31.60 12.79
CA LYS A 398 -6.28 -32.38 13.77
C LYS A 398 -7.54 -31.64 14.27
N ASP A 399 -8.35 -31.15 13.33
CA ASP A 399 -9.58 -30.38 13.59
C ASP A 399 -9.37 -29.04 14.30
N VAL A 400 -8.17 -28.44 14.24
CA VAL A 400 -7.94 -27.05 14.64
C VAL A 400 -7.71 -26.21 13.40
N SER A 401 -8.61 -25.28 13.11
CA SER A 401 -8.44 -24.26 12.07
C SER A 401 -7.68 -23.04 12.61
N PHE A 402 -6.76 -22.49 11.82
CA PHE A 402 -5.97 -21.32 12.20
C PHE A 402 -5.53 -20.47 11.01
N LEU A 403 -5.13 -19.23 11.29
CA LEU A 403 -4.55 -18.30 10.33
C LEU A 403 -3.08 -18.05 10.70
N PRO A 404 -2.10 -18.60 9.96
CA PRO A 404 -0.67 -18.35 10.21
C PRO A 404 -0.27 -16.88 10.42
N PRO A 405 -0.79 -15.89 9.66
CA PRO A 405 -0.40 -14.49 9.83
C PRO A 405 -1.18 -13.75 10.94
N GLN A 406 -2.11 -14.41 11.64
CA GLN A 406 -2.97 -13.77 12.63
C GLN A 406 -3.18 -14.65 13.87
N ALA A 407 -2.58 -14.26 14.98
CA ALA A 407 -2.75 -14.93 16.27
C ALA A 407 -4.05 -14.50 16.96
N LEU A 408 -4.68 -15.43 17.70
CA LEU A 408 -5.81 -15.16 18.58
C LEU A 408 -5.38 -14.49 19.88
N LEU A 409 -4.22 -14.89 20.39
CA LEU A 409 -3.56 -14.32 21.56
C LEU A 409 -2.05 -14.39 21.31
N HIS A 410 -1.34 -13.30 21.58
CA HIS A 410 0.11 -13.27 21.53
C HIS A 410 0.62 -12.31 22.58
N ALA A 411 1.28 -12.85 23.60
CA ALA A 411 1.64 -12.08 24.77
C ALA A 411 3.04 -12.46 25.31
N PRO A 412 3.88 -11.46 25.56
CA PRO A 412 5.10 -11.62 26.35
C PRO A 412 4.80 -11.98 27.81
N ALA A 413 5.80 -12.56 28.46
CA ALA A 413 5.80 -12.77 29.91
C ALA A 413 5.50 -11.47 30.66
N GLY A 414 4.47 -11.47 31.51
CA GLY A 414 4.08 -10.32 32.34
C GLY A 414 3.31 -9.20 31.62
N SER A 415 2.93 -9.39 30.36
CA SER A 415 2.13 -8.42 29.61
C SER A 415 0.71 -8.26 30.17
N ALA A 416 0.16 -7.04 30.13
CA ALA A 416 -1.26 -6.79 30.39
C ALA A 416 -2.19 -7.34 29.31
N LEU A 417 -1.65 -7.67 28.13
CA LEU A 417 -2.37 -8.20 26.97
C LEU A 417 -2.38 -9.75 26.94
N ALA A 418 -2.12 -10.38 28.09
CA ALA A 418 -1.92 -11.83 28.22
C ALA A 418 -3.21 -12.66 28.32
N GLU A 419 -4.37 -12.04 28.39
CA GLU A 419 -5.65 -12.74 28.58
C GLU A 419 -6.57 -12.56 27.38
N GLN A 420 -7.23 -13.64 26.95
CA GLN A 420 -8.29 -13.61 25.96
C GLN A 420 -9.48 -14.48 26.37
N ARG A 421 -10.68 -13.97 26.13
CA ARG A 421 -11.96 -14.68 26.32
C ARG A 421 -12.55 -15.10 24.98
N PHE A 422 -13.06 -16.32 24.93
CA PHE A 422 -13.76 -16.90 23.80
C PHE A 422 -15.14 -17.38 24.23
N GLN A 423 -16.14 -17.11 23.40
CA GLN A 423 -17.46 -17.69 23.57
C GLN A 423 -17.41 -19.13 23.04
N LEU A 424 -18.01 -20.07 23.78
CA LEU A 424 -18.16 -21.46 23.38
C LEU A 424 -19.62 -21.79 23.09
N ASP A 425 -19.87 -22.69 22.14
CA ASP A 425 -21.16 -23.32 21.94
C ASP A 425 -21.45 -24.33 23.06
N SER A 426 -22.50 -24.07 23.83
CA SER A 426 -22.90 -24.89 24.98
C SER A 426 -23.68 -26.16 24.61
N ALA A 427 -23.83 -26.48 23.32
CA ALA A 427 -24.66 -27.60 22.85
C ALA A 427 -24.25 -28.97 23.41
N SER A 428 -22.96 -29.17 23.72
CA SER A 428 -22.40 -30.45 24.18
C SER A 428 -21.33 -30.25 25.25
N PRO A 429 -21.30 -31.05 26.34
CA PRO A 429 -20.23 -30.99 27.32
C PRO A 429 -18.86 -31.30 26.68
N ILE A 430 -17.86 -30.48 26.99
CA ILE A 430 -16.51 -30.54 26.43
C ILE A 430 -15.75 -31.72 27.02
N VAL A 431 -15.15 -32.55 26.17
CA VAL A 431 -14.32 -33.69 26.56
C VAL A 431 -12.85 -33.49 26.22
N GLU A 432 -12.54 -32.63 25.25
CA GLU A 432 -11.18 -32.37 24.77
C GLU A 432 -11.06 -30.92 24.30
N LEU A 433 -9.92 -30.29 24.56
CA LEU A 433 -9.51 -29.03 23.93
C LEU A 433 -8.27 -29.28 23.08
N ARG A 434 -8.24 -28.73 21.86
CA ARG A 434 -7.07 -28.78 20.97
C ARG A 434 -6.59 -27.38 20.64
N PHE A 435 -5.28 -27.19 20.49
CA PHE A 435 -4.69 -25.88 20.22
C PHE A 435 -3.53 -25.95 19.22
N VAL A 436 -3.35 -24.85 18.48
CA VAL A 436 -2.14 -24.55 17.71
C VAL A 436 -1.44 -23.38 18.35
N THR A 437 -0.24 -23.60 18.88
CA THR A 437 0.49 -22.63 19.71
C THR A 437 1.94 -22.45 19.27
N ALA A 438 2.63 -21.45 19.82
CA ALA A 438 4.07 -21.29 19.67
C ALA A 438 4.66 -20.59 20.89
N LEU A 439 5.91 -20.95 21.23
CA LEU A 439 6.75 -20.14 22.10
C LEU A 439 7.77 -19.37 21.25
N LEU A 440 8.02 -18.11 21.61
CA LEU A 440 8.96 -17.24 20.89
C LEU A 440 9.97 -16.66 21.89
N GLY A 441 11.27 -16.81 21.58
CA GLY A 441 12.34 -16.30 22.46
C GLY A 441 12.34 -16.98 23.84
N ALA A 442 11.82 -18.19 23.91
CA ALA A 442 11.57 -18.98 25.12
C ALA A 442 12.61 -20.09 25.31
N VAL A 443 13.81 -19.92 24.75
CA VAL A 443 14.90 -20.90 24.81
C VAL A 443 15.22 -21.33 26.24
N ASP A 444 15.14 -20.40 27.20
CA ASP A 444 15.42 -20.64 28.61
C ASP A 444 14.23 -21.21 29.41
N VAL A 445 13.06 -21.40 28.79
CA VAL A 445 11.89 -21.98 29.46
C VAL A 445 12.11 -23.47 29.72
N PRO A 446 12.10 -23.93 31.00
CA PRO A 446 12.34 -25.32 31.33
C PRO A 446 11.24 -26.26 30.82
N GLN A 447 11.61 -27.53 30.59
CA GLN A 447 10.66 -28.62 30.36
C GLN A 447 9.56 -28.64 31.45
N GLY A 448 8.30 -28.69 31.02
CA GLY A 448 7.14 -28.80 31.91
C GLY A 448 6.72 -27.48 32.56
N ALA A 449 7.39 -26.36 32.27
CA ALA A 449 6.98 -25.06 32.81
C ALA A 449 5.62 -24.63 32.24
N PRO A 450 4.73 -24.04 33.06
CA PRO A 450 3.45 -23.53 32.58
C PRO A 450 3.67 -22.36 31.61
N VAL A 451 2.98 -22.39 30.47
CA VAL A 451 3.05 -21.31 29.45
C VAL A 451 1.70 -20.69 29.16
N ALA A 452 0.60 -21.38 29.45
CA ALA A 452 -0.73 -20.79 29.49
C ALA A 452 -1.65 -21.54 30.45
N GLN A 453 -2.59 -20.81 31.03
CA GLN A 453 -3.68 -21.32 31.85
C GLN A 453 -5.00 -21.19 31.09
N ILE A 454 -5.84 -22.21 31.22
CA ILE A 454 -7.17 -22.27 30.59
C ILE A 454 -8.21 -22.40 31.69
N GLU A 455 -9.22 -21.55 31.66
CA GLU A 455 -10.39 -21.66 32.53
C GLU A 455 -11.65 -21.82 31.68
N LEU A 456 -12.41 -22.86 31.97
CA LEU A 456 -13.73 -23.11 31.41
C LEU A 456 -14.77 -22.59 32.40
N ARG A 457 -15.69 -21.74 31.92
CA ARG A 457 -16.68 -21.07 32.76
C ARG A 457 -18.11 -21.32 32.28
N ASP A 458 -19.03 -21.51 33.22
CA ASP A 458 -20.45 -21.69 32.92
C ASP A 458 -21.15 -20.35 32.59
N ALA A 459 -22.45 -20.39 32.33
CA ALA A 459 -23.25 -19.20 32.00
C ALA A 459 -23.34 -18.18 33.15
N SER A 460 -23.01 -18.58 34.39
CA SER A 460 -22.96 -17.72 35.58
C SER A 460 -21.53 -17.23 35.88
N ASP A 461 -20.62 -17.37 34.90
CA ASP A 461 -19.21 -17.02 34.98
C ASP A 461 -18.43 -17.78 36.09
N GLN A 462 -18.94 -18.92 36.56
CA GLN A 462 -18.25 -19.76 37.53
C GLN A 462 -17.27 -20.70 36.84
N ILE A 463 -16.08 -20.87 37.43
CA ILE A 463 -15.07 -21.81 36.92
C ILE A 463 -15.58 -23.24 37.13
N VAL A 464 -15.77 -23.96 36.03
CA VAL A 464 -16.23 -25.36 36.01
C VAL A 464 -15.16 -26.34 35.52
N GLY A 465 -14.07 -25.84 34.95
CA GLY A 465 -12.92 -26.63 34.56
C GLY A 465 -11.67 -25.77 34.40
N THR A 466 -10.50 -26.36 34.59
CA THR A 466 -9.21 -25.70 34.39
C THR A 466 -8.24 -26.64 33.70
N ALA A 467 -7.40 -26.11 32.83
CA ALA A 467 -6.30 -26.84 32.22
C ALA A 467 -5.07 -25.94 32.08
N GLU A 468 -3.92 -26.54 31.81
CA GLU A 468 -2.64 -25.84 31.70
C GLU A 468 -1.87 -26.38 30.50
N LEU A 469 -1.28 -25.48 29.71
CA LEU A 469 -0.34 -25.81 28.65
C LEU A 469 1.09 -25.67 29.17
N GLN A 470 1.94 -26.66 28.87
CA GLN A 470 3.29 -26.78 29.38
C GLN A 470 4.34 -26.82 28.27
N ALA A 471 5.48 -26.16 28.52
CA ALA A 471 6.62 -26.15 27.60
C ALA A 471 7.21 -27.56 27.40
N GLY A 472 7.46 -27.93 26.15
CA GLY A 472 7.98 -29.24 25.75
C GLY A 472 7.01 -30.40 25.93
N ARG A 473 5.74 -30.11 26.21
CA ARG A 473 4.62 -31.07 26.17
C ARG A 473 3.57 -30.59 25.17
N ASP A 474 3.11 -29.36 25.34
CA ASP A 474 1.98 -28.77 24.60
C ASP A 474 2.43 -27.60 23.70
N ALA A 475 3.57 -26.97 24.02
CA ALA A 475 4.14 -25.88 23.23
C ALA A 475 5.67 -25.99 23.18
N MET A 476 6.28 -25.59 22.06
CA MET A 476 7.74 -25.48 21.92
C MET A 476 8.16 -24.14 21.31
N GLU A 477 9.44 -23.81 21.44
CA GLU A 477 10.10 -22.74 20.71
C GLU A 477 9.90 -22.92 19.20
N TRP A 478 9.26 -21.96 18.54
CA TRP A 478 8.98 -21.99 17.09
C TRP A 478 10.25 -22.10 16.23
N ALA A 479 11.41 -21.68 16.75
CA ALA A 479 12.71 -21.78 16.10
C ALA A 479 13.46 -23.10 16.41
N TRP A 480 12.76 -24.13 16.93
CA TRP A 480 13.36 -25.39 17.36
C TRP A 480 14.30 -26.05 16.33
N ASP A 481 13.89 -26.05 15.06
CA ASP A 481 14.63 -26.73 13.98
C ASP A 481 15.83 -25.91 13.46
N LEU A 482 16.06 -24.69 13.96
CA LEU A 482 17.25 -23.91 13.63
C LEU A 482 18.46 -24.42 14.41
N SER A 483 19.49 -24.88 13.70
CA SER A 483 20.74 -25.36 14.31
C SER A 483 21.46 -24.32 15.16
N SER A 484 21.23 -23.03 14.90
CA SER A 484 21.77 -21.92 15.70
C SER A 484 21.02 -21.68 17.02
N VAL A 485 19.77 -22.15 17.14
CA VAL A 485 18.92 -21.94 18.33
C VAL A 485 18.80 -23.20 19.17
N GLN A 486 18.69 -24.36 18.51
CA GLN A 486 18.49 -25.68 19.14
C GLN A 486 19.39 -25.95 20.37
N PRO A 487 20.70 -25.62 20.38
CA PRO A 487 21.57 -25.90 21.54
C PRO A 487 21.17 -25.16 22.82
N PHE A 488 20.39 -24.08 22.71
CA PHE A 488 20.01 -23.23 23.84
C PHE A 488 18.66 -23.62 24.45
N ILE A 489 17.86 -24.45 23.78
CA ILE A 489 16.48 -24.71 24.18
C ILE A 489 16.42 -25.70 25.36
N ARG A 490 15.63 -25.37 26.40
CA ARG A 490 15.56 -26.11 27.68
C ARG A 490 14.32 -27.00 27.85
N HIS A 491 13.47 -27.06 26.84
CA HIS A 491 12.31 -27.95 26.75
C HIS A 491 12.47 -28.89 25.53
N GLN A 492 11.57 -29.84 25.32
CA GLN A 492 11.64 -30.79 24.20
C GLN A 492 10.86 -30.32 22.98
N ARG A 493 11.15 -30.90 21.81
CA ARG A 493 10.31 -30.75 20.61
C ARG A 493 8.97 -31.43 20.82
N VAL A 494 7.88 -30.78 20.43
CA VAL A 494 6.53 -31.35 20.45
C VAL A 494 6.04 -31.67 19.03
N GLU A 495 4.81 -32.16 18.91
CA GLU A 495 4.16 -32.38 17.62
C GLU A 495 3.97 -31.04 16.88
N SER A 496 4.28 -31.02 15.58
CA SER A 496 4.13 -29.82 14.76
C SER A 496 2.78 -29.83 14.04
N ALA A 497 2.01 -28.77 14.24
CA ALA A 497 0.76 -28.50 13.53
C ALA A 497 0.98 -27.89 12.14
N GLY A 498 2.17 -27.36 11.87
CA GLY A 498 2.49 -26.67 10.62
C GLY A 498 3.69 -25.75 10.75
N VAL A 499 3.97 -25.00 9.69
CA VAL A 499 5.05 -24.01 9.65
C VAL A 499 4.55 -22.65 9.20
N ILE A 500 5.16 -21.61 9.75
CA ILE A 500 5.04 -20.23 9.27
C ILE A 500 6.39 -19.76 8.75
N PHE A 501 6.38 -18.86 7.79
CA PHE A 501 7.61 -18.33 7.20
C PHE A 501 7.89 -16.95 7.78
N GLU A 502 9.04 -16.81 8.43
CA GLU A 502 9.56 -15.52 8.83
C GLU A 502 10.13 -14.79 7.60
N GLY A 503 9.70 -13.54 7.38
CA GLY A 503 10.10 -12.72 6.24
C GLY A 503 11.58 -12.33 6.26
N GLY A 504 12.18 -12.20 5.08
CA GLY A 504 13.59 -11.87 4.86
C GLY A 504 14.03 -12.17 3.43
N SER A 505 15.30 -11.96 3.11
CA SER A 505 15.86 -12.33 1.79
C SER A 505 15.89 -13.85 1.55
N GLU A 506 15.86 -14.65 2.63
CA GLU A 506 15.67 -16.10 2.63
C GLU A 506 14.55 -16.42 3.64
N PRO A 507 13.41 -17.01 3.21
CA PRO A 507 12.34 -17.37 4.13
C PRO A 507 12.84 -18.41 5.13
N ARG A 508 12.65 -18.16 6.42
CA ARG A 508 13.01 -19.13 7.46
C ARG A 508 11.75 -19.77 8.02
N GLU A 509 11.72 -21.10 8.00
CA GLU A 509 10.61 -21.86 8.60
C GLU A 509 10.59 -21.71 10.13
N ARG A 510 9.39 -21.62 10.67
CA ARG A 510 9.08 -21.56 12.09
C ARG A 510 7.97 -22.54 12.38
N GLN A 511 8.15 -23.38 13.38
CA GLN A 511 7.23 -24.45 13.72
C GLN A 511 6.08 -23.92 14.58
N LEU A 512 4.87 -24.42 14.32
CA LEU A 512 3.72 -24.28 15.21
C LEU A 512 3.49 -25.60 15.93
N SER A 513 3.28 -25.52 17.25
CA SER A 513 3.05 -26.65 18.14
C SER A 513 1.58 -27.08 18.10
N PHE A 514 1.33 -28.39 18.22
CA PHE A 514 0.01 -28.93 18.51
C PHE A 514 -0.09 -29.33 19.99
N ALA A 515 -1.24 -29.05 20.60
CA ALA A 515 -1.59 -29.50 21.94
C ALA A 515 -3.01 -30.06 21.98
N ASP A 516 -3.21 -31.12 22.76
CA ASP A 516 -4.49 -31.71 23.11
C ASP A 516 -4.62 -31.90 24.63
N LEU A 517 -5.78 -31.54 25.17
CA LEU A 517 -6.08 -31.57 26.59
C LEU A 517 -7.41 -32.29 26.80
N GLU A 518 -7.33 -33.55 27.23
CA GLU A 518 -8.50 -34.38 27.56
C GLU A 518 -8.99 -34.10 29.00
N PHE A 519 -10.31 -34.05 29.16
CA PHE A 519 -10.95 -33.91 30.46
C PHE A 519 -11.43 -35.27 30.97
N PRO A 520 -11.07 -35.68 32.21
CA PRO A 520 -11.53 -36.95 32.79
C PRO A 520 -13.05 -37.06 32.93
N ARG A 521 -13.76 -35.93 32.95
CA ARG A 521 -15.21 -35.83 32.98
C ARG A 521 -15.64 -34.72 32.03
N PRO A 522 -16.74 -34.90 31.27
CA PRO A 522 -17.23 -33.84 30.40
C PRO A 522 -17.56 -32.55 31.17
N VAL A 523 -17.15 -31.40 30.64
CA VAL A 523 -17.30 -30.08 31.26
C VAL A 523 -18.28 -29.23 30.46
N SER A 524 -19.40 -28.85 31.06
CA SER A 524 -20.35 -27.91 30.44
C SER A 524 -19.90 -26.47 30.67
N ALA A 525 -19.34 -25.84 29.64
CA ALA A 525 -18.89 -24.46 29.69
C ALA A 525 -19.48 -23.64 28.54
N THR A 526 -19.61 -22.34 28.76
CA THR A 526 -20.07 -21.35 27.77
C THR A 526 -18.96 -20.37 27.37
N THR A 527 -17.91 -20.29 28.18
CA THR A 527 -16.79 -19.37 27.95
C THR A 527 -15.49 -20.09 28.23
N MET A 528 -14.48 -19.83 27.41
CA MET A 528 -13.10 -20.21 27.67
C MET A 528 -12.24 -18.97 27.85
N LEU A 529 -11.51 -18.93 28.97
CA LEU A 529 -10.45 -17.98 29.23
C LEU A 529 -9.11 -18.63 28.91
N VAL A 530 -8.28 -17.95 28.12
CA VAL A 530 -6.88 -18.34 27.94
C VAL A 530 -6.01 -17.22 28.46
N ARG A 531 -5.12 -17.54 29.40
CA ARG A 531 -4.15 -16.61 29.97
C ARG A 531 -2.74 -17.10 29.67
N ALA A 532 -1.99 -16.36 28.87
CA ALA A 532 -0.57 -16.59 28.64
C ALA A 532 0.22 -16.33 29.93
N THR A 533 1.02 -17.29 30.35
CA THR A 533 1.85 -17.21 31.56
C THR A 533 3.27 -17.73 31.34
N PRO A 534 3.94 -17.45 30.19
CA PRO A 534 5.31 -17.92 30.00
C PRO A 534 6.23 -17.30 31.06
N PRO A 535 7.19 -18.05 31.64
CA PRO A 535 8.14 -17.49 32.61
C PRO A 535 9.06 -16.43 32.00
N VAL A 536 9.46 -16.64 30.75
CA VAL A 536 10.27 -15.76 29.90
C VAL A 536 9.88 -15.96 28.44
N GLY A 537 10.21 -15.01 27.57
CA GLY A 537 9.81 -15.04 26.18
C GLY A 537 8.31 -14.75 26.00
N GLU A 538 7.72 -15.30 24.96
CA GLU A 538 6.35 -15.01 24.54
C GLU A 538 5.58 -16.28 24.22
N PHE A 539 4.27 -16.24 24.41
CA PHE A 539 3.34 -17.30 24.04
C PHE A 539 2.36 -16.79 22.99
N ALA A 540 2.15 -17.55 21.92
CA ALA A 540 1.16 -17.28 20.89
C ALA A 540 0.20 -18.45 20.72
N LEU A 541 -1.08 -18.14 20.55
CA LEU A 541 -2.18 -19.06 20.21
C LEU A 541 -2.73 -18.66 18.84
N PHE A 542 -2.68 -19.56 17.86
CA PHE A 542 -3.14 -19.30 16.48
C PHE A 542 -4.53 -19.85 16.19
N GLY A 543 -4.92 -20.92 16.88
CA GLY A 543 -6.23 -21.55 16.74
C GLY A 543 -6.50 -22.50 17.89
N GLY A 544 -7.77 -22.77 18.16
CA GLY A 544 -8.19 -23.76 19.12
C GLY A 544 -9.51 -24.41 18.74
N THR A 545 -9.83 -25.55 19.35
CA THR A 545 -11.10 -26.25 19.15
C THR A 545 -11.55 -26.88 20.45
N ALA A 546 -12.82 -26.68 20.81
CA ALA A 546 -13.46 -27.43 21.87
C ALA A 546 -14.28 -28.58 21.29
N ILE A 547 -14.02 -29.80 21.76
CA ILE A 547 -14.66 -31.01 21.27
C ILE A 547 -15.67 -31.49 22.30
N GLY A 548 -16.93 -31.61 21.88
CA GLY A 548 -18.03 -32.08 22.68
C GLY A 548 -18.10 -33.61 22.77
N ALA A 549 -18.82 -34.12 23.77
CA ALA A 549 -19.06 -35.54 23.98
C ALA A 549 -19.83 -36.22 22.82
N ASP A 550 -20.51 -35.44 21.99
CA ASP A 550 -21.20 -35.83 20.75
C ASP A 550 -20.32 -35.71 19.51
N ASN A 551 -19.02 -35.43 19.68
CA ASN A 551 -18.05 -35.19 18.62
C ASN A 551 -18.34 -33.90 17.80
N SER A 552 -19.11 -32.97 18.35
CA SER A 552 -19.18 -31.59 17.86
C SER A 552 -17.84 -30.90 18.08
N ALA A 553 -17.46 -30.00 17.17
CA ALA A 553 -16.21 -29.26 17.23
C ALA A 553 -16.50 -27.77 17.11
N ASP A 554 -16.31 -27.04 18.20
CA ASP A 554 -16.45 -25.59 18.26
C ASP A 554 -15.09 -24.94 17.99
N GLN A 555 -14.98 -24.27 16.85
CA GLN A 555 -13.72 -23.76 16.33
C GLN A 555 -13.45 -22.34 16.81
N LEU A 556 -12.25 -22.11 17.33
CA LEU A 556 -11.75 -20.82 17.77
C LEU A 556 -10.73 -20.35 16.75
N PHE A 557 -11.15 -19.45 15.86
CA PHE A 557 -10.29 -18.82 14.87
C PHE A 557 -10.83 -17.45 14.45
N GLY A 558 -9.97 -16.58 13.92
CA GLY A 558 -10.36 -15.24 13.48
C GLY A 558 -10.96 -14.40 14.60
N LYS A 559 -12.23 -13.99 14.45
CA LYS A 559 -12.93 -13.04 15.32
C LYS A 559 -13.95 -13.70 16.27
N THR A 560 -13.65 -14.87 16.83
CA THR A 560 -14.49 -15.62 17.78
C THR A 560 -14.35 -15.17 19.26
N LYS A 561 -13.66 -14.05 19.50
CA LYS A 561 -13.47 -13.49 20.84
C LYS A 561 -14.81 -13.06 21.44
N ALA A 562 -14.99 -13.26 22.75
CA ALA A 562 -16.23 -12.93 23.46
C ALA A 562 -16.61 -11.44 23.39
N LYS A 563 -15.65 -10.54 23.11
CA LYS A 563 -15.89 -9.10 22.94
C LYS A 563 -16.67 -8.75 21.66
N TYR A 564 -16.74 -9.67 20.69
CA TYR A 564 -17.37 -9.44 19.41
C TYR A 564 -18.84 -9.83 19.40
N HIS A 565 -19.68 -8.87 19.00
CA HIS A 565 -21.10 -9.10 18.77
C HIS A 565 -21.44 -8.85 17.30
N GLN A 566 -21.98 -9.86 16.60
CA GLN A 566 -22.35 -9.69 15.19
C GLN A 566 -23.58 -8.77 15.07
N VAL A 567 -23.42 -7.66 14.35
CA VAL A 567 -24.49 -6.67 14.13
C VAL A 567 -25.04 -6.68 12.71
N TYR A 568 -24.26 -7.22 11.75
CA TYR A 568 -24.66 -7.36 10.36
C TYR A 568 -23.94 -8.54 9.72
N VAL A 569 -24.59 -9.20 8.77
CA VAL A 569 -23.99 -10.22 7.91
C VAL A 569 -24.71 -10.28 6.57
N ASP A 570 -23.94 -10.39 5.50
CA ASP A 570 -24.39 -10.78 4.17
C ASP A 570 -23.59 -12.01 3.68
N ASN A 571 -23.65 -12.31 2.38
CA ASN A 571 -22.97 -13.47 1.83
C ASN A 571 -21.44 -13.34 1.76
N GLU A 572 -20.90 -12.13 1.85
CA GLU A 572 -19.48 -11.84 1.65
C GLU A 572 -18.83 -11.25 2.92
N ILE A 573 -19.54 -10.40 3.66
CA ILE A 573 -19.02 -9.63 4.80
C ILE A 573 -19.91 -9.83 6.03
N ARG A 574 -19.28 -9.93 7.19
CA ARG A 574 -19.90 -9.72 8.51
C ARG A 574 -19.32 -8.49 9.18
N VAL A 575 -20.17 -7.77 9.91
CA VAL A 575 -19.77 -6.65 10.77
C VAL A 575 -19.91 -7.08 12.22
N LEU A 576 -18.82 -6.96 12.96
CA LEU A 576 -18.73 -7.29 14.37
C LEU A 576 -18.56 -5.99 15.16
N GLU A 577 -19.42 -5.74 16.14
CA GLU A 577 -19.20 -4.69 17.14
C GLU A 577 -18.17 -5.19 18.16
N ASP A 578 -17.13 -4.39 18.36
CA ASP A 578 -16.20 -4.53 19.48
C ASP A 578 -16.79 -3.83 20.71
N THR A 579 -17.26 -4.63 21.65
CA THR A 579 -17.84 -4.13 22.91
C THR A 579 -16.79 -3.61 23.89
N ALA A 580 -15.51 -3.95 23.70
CA ALA A 580 -14.39 -3.48 24.52
C ALA A 580 -13.77 -2.16 24.02
N ALA A 581 -14.17 -1.69 22.82
CA ALA A 581 -13.61 -0.46 22.23
C ALA A 581 -13.71 0.75 23.17
N PHE A 582 -12.59 1.44 23.37
CA PHE A 582 -12.48 2.66 24.17
C PHE A 582 -13.29 3.80 23.54
N PRO A 583 -13.77 4.78 24.33
CA PRO A 583 -14.30 6.03 23.77
C PRO A 583 -13.19 6.77 22.99
N ARG A 584 -13.58 7.60 22.02
CA ARG A 584 -12.62 8.36 21.19
C ARG A 584 -11.73 9.28 22.02
N ALA A 585 -12.32 9.86 23.06
CA ALA A 585 -11.66 10.74 24.01
C ALA A 585 -11.91 10.20 25.43
N PHE A 586 -10.87 10.15 26.25
CA PHE A 586 -10.94 9.76 27.66
C PHE A 586 -9.87 10.49 28.47
N VAL A 587 -10.01 10.48 29.79
CA VAL A 587 -9.03 11.10 30.69
C VAL A 587 -8.34 10.03 31.53
N VAL A 588 -7.05 10.20 31.78
CA VAL A 588 -6.25 9.31 32.63
C VAL A 588 -5.47 10.12 33.68
N PRO A 589 -5.28 9.59 34.88
CA PRO A 589 -4.62 10.30 35.98
C PRO A 589 -3.10 10.38 35.82
N ARG A 590 -2.49 9.45 35.08
CA ARG A 590 -1.02 9.27 35.05
C ARG A 590 -0.49 9.24 33.63
N ALA A 591 0.76 9.66 33.49
CA ALA A 591 1.55 9.45 32.28
C ALA A 591 2.88 8.78 32.64
N ARG A 592 3.42 7.99 31.71
CA ARG A 592 4.80 7.50 31.73
C ARG A 592 5.55 8.07 30.54
N VAL A 593 6.84 8.31 30.68
CA VAL A 593 7.67 8.82 29.58
C VAL A 593 8.57 7.71 29.06
N ALA A 594 8.40 7.35 27.80
CA ALA A 594 9.25 6.41 27.09
C ALA A 594 10.35 7.17 26.29
N PRO A 595 11.60 6.67 26.25
CA PRO A 595 12.72 7.32 25.54
C PRO A 595 12.55 7.47 24.03
N SER A 596 11.64 6.72 23.42
CA SER A 596 11.37 6.75 21.98
C SER A 596 10.00 6.14 21.66
N LEU A 597 9.51 6.34 20.44
CA LEU A 597 8.30 5.70 19.94
C LEU A 597 8.37 4.16 19.94
N GLY A 598 9.53 3.61 19.54
CA GLY A 598 9.73 2.17 19.53
C GLY A 598 9.70 1.59 20.94
N THR A 599 10.26 2.33 21.91
CA THR A 599 10.19 1.95 23.32
C THR A 599 8.76 2.07 23.85
N ALA A 600 8.01 3.11 23.49
CA ALA A 600 6.61 3.26 23.89
C ALA A 600 5.76 2.06 23.45
N LEU A 601 5.82 1.69 22.16
CA LEU A 601 5.09 0.51 21.66
C LEU A 601 5.54 -0.78 22.34
N SER A 602 6.86 -0.94 22.54
CA SER A 602 7.42 -2.11 23.23
C SER A 602 6.92 -2.20 24.67
N GLU A 603 6.88 -1.10 25.42
CA GLU A 603 6.35 -1.05 26.79
C GLU A 603 4.87 -1.40 26.84
N MET A 604 4.05 -0.88 25.92
CA MET A 604 2.62 -1.21 25.83
C MET A 604 2.37 -2.71 25.60
N ILE A 605 3.30 -3.41 24.93
CA ILE A 605 3.18 -4.84 24.61
C ILE A 605 3.81 -5.72 25.69
N HIS A 606 4.97 -5.35 26.24
CA HIS A 606 5.82 -6.23 27.06
C HIS A 606 5.77 -5.92 28.56
N GLN A 607 5.18 -4.80 28.97
CA GLN A 607 5.03 -4.42 30.36
C GLN A 607 3.55 -4.34 30.75
N PRO A 608 3.21 -4.36 32.04
CA PRO A 608 1.89 -3.99 32.49
C PRO A 608 1.54 -2.58 31.99
N PHE A 609 0.43 -2.47 31.27
CA PHE A 609 -0.08 -1.25 30.69
C PHE A 609 -1.61 -1.21 30.85
N HIS A 610 -2.10 -0.19 31.56
CA HIS A 610 -3.52 -0.01 31.83
C HIS A 610 -4.03 1.29 31.19
N PRO A 611 -4.54 1.25 29.94
CA PRO A 611 -4.87 2.45 29.18
C PRO A 611 -6.00 3.31 29.78
N ASP A 612 -6.78 2.77 30.72
CA ASP A 612 -7.78 3.50 31.49
C ASP A 612 -7.16 4.28 32.68
N GLN A 613 -5.91 4.00 33.04
CA GLN A 613 -5.22 4.56 34.21
C GLN A 613 -3.94 5.32 33.86
N GLU A 614 -3.37 5.10 32.68
CA GLU A 614 -2.12 5.73 32.26
C GLU A 614 -2.04 5.92 30.74
N VAL A 615 -1.19 6.86 30.32
CA VAL A 615 -0.77 7.08 28.93
C VAL A 615 0.75 7.08 28.82
N ILE A 616 1.31 6.45 27.79
CA ILE A 616 2.77 6.46 27.55
C ILE A 616 3.12 7.57 26.57
N LEU A 617 3.72 8.63 27.09
CA LEU A 617 4.24 9.76 26.31
C LEU A 617 5.60 9.39 25.71
N ALA A 618 5.76 9.56 24.41
CA ALA A 618 7.07 9.38 23.77
C ALA A 618 7.88 10.67 23.87
N ASP A 619 9.09 10.59 24.42
CA ASP A 619 10.08 11.66 24.28
C ASP A 619 10.59 11.65 22.84
N ASP A 620 9.97 12.48 22.01
CA ASP A 620 10.39 12.66 20.63
C ASP A 620 10.74 14.12 20.34
N THR A 621 11.64 14.30 19.39
CA THR A 621 12.08 15.64 18.95
C THR A 621 10.95 16.48 18.35
N THR A 622 9.75 15.91 18.16
CA THR A 622 8.61 16.59 17.54
C THR A 622 7.79 17.41 18.51
N THR A 623 7.76 17.05 19.79
CA THR A 623 6.97 17.74 20.82
C THR A 623 7.77 18.79 21.60
N GLN A 624 9.10 18.68 21.69
CA GLN A 624 10.04 19.59 22.38
C GLN A 624 9.62 20.03 23.80
N ALA A 625 8.64 19.36 24.40
CA ALA A 625 7.99 19.77 25.63
C ALA A 625 8.44 18.86 26.77
N THR A 626 9.06 19.44 27.79
CA THR A 626 9.40 18.73 29.01
C THR A 626 8.13 18.43 29.79
N VAL A 627 7.84 17.16 30.04
CA VAL A 627 6.72 16.74 30.90
C VAL A 627 7.07 17.09 32.34
N VAL A 628 6.51 18.19 32.86
CA VAL A 628 6.87 18.72 34.19
C VAL A 628 6.24 17.91 35.33
N SER A 629 5.07 17.30 35.12
CA SER A 629 4.45 16.37 36.09
C SER A 629 3.72 15.24 35.35
N PRO A 630 4.30 14.03 35.28
CA PRO A 630 3.65 12.88 34.64
C PRO A 630 2.44 12.39 35.41
N ASP A 631 2.48 12.42 36.74
CA ASP A 631 1.32 12.11 37.58
C ASP A 631 0.51 13.38 37.86
N ARG A 632 -0.80 13.28 37.69
CA ARG A 632 -1.75 14.38 37.88
C ARG A 632 -2.93 13.96 38.78
N GLY A 633 -3.19 12.66 38.92
CA GLY A 633 -4.13 12.08 39.89
C GLY A 633 -5.62 12.23 39.56
N GLY A 634 -5.98 12.94 38.48
CA GLY A 634 -7.36 13.21 38.13
C GLY A 634 -8.01 12.08 37.33
N GLU A 635 -9.07 11.53 37.89
CA GLU A 635 -10.04 10.69 37.17
C GLU A 635 -11.22 11.53 36.68
N GLY A 636 -11.88 11.09 35.60
CA GLY A 636 -13.06 11.77 35.10
C GLY A 636 -13.54 11.24 33.75
N SER A 637 -14.06 12.12 32.91
CA SER A 637 -14.62 11.74 31.61
C SER A 637 -14.33 12.77 30.51
N ALA A 638 -14.42 12.33 29.26
CA ALA A 638 -14.35 13.20 28.11
C ALA A 638 -15.44 12.83 27.09
N ARG A 639 -15.95 13.83 26.38
CA ARG A 639 -16.93 13.66 25.31
C ARG A 639 -16.61 14.59 24.17
N VAL A 640 -16.53 14.06 22.95
CA VAL A 640 -16.37 14.89 21.77
C VAL A 640 -17.71 15.56 21.43
N THR A 641 -17.71 16.88 21.36
CA THR A 641 -18.91 17.70 21.10
C THR A 641 -18.99 18.18 19.66
N ASP A 642 -17.85 18.33 18.99
CA ASP A 642 -17.75 18.66 17.57
C ASP A 642 -16.52 17.95 16.98
N TYR A 643 -16.68 17.36 15.80
CA TYR A 643 -15.63 16.61 15.14
C TYR A 643 -15.59 16.92 13.64
N SER A 644 -14.46 17.45 13.17
CA SER A 644 -14.19 17.72 11.76
C SER A 644 -12.72 17.44 11.42
N ALA A 645 -12.37 17.43 10.13
CA ALA A 645 -11.01 17.12 9.70
C ALA A 645 -9.93 18.10 10.22
N GLY A 646 -10.30 19.36 10.50
CA GLY A 646 -9.37 20.40 10.94
C GLY A 646 -9.64 20.99 12.33
N SER A 647 -10.70 20.55 13.00
CA SER A 647 -11.13 21.07 14.30
C SER A 647 -11.87 20.00 15.10
N ILE A 648 -11.53 19.86 16.37
CA ILE A 648 -12.16 18.91 17.30
C ILE A 648 -12.40 19.63 18.61
N LYS A 649 -13.63 19.55 19.14
CA LYS A 649 -13.99 20.10 20.45
C LYS A 649 -14.38 18.98 21.40
N ILE A 650 -13.81 19.03 22.60
CA ILE A 650 -13.95 17.98 23.61
C ILE A 650 -14.33 18.64 24.92
N HIS A 651 -15.45 18.22 25.49
CA HIS A 651 -15.80 18.59 26.85
C HIS A 651 -15.19 17.56 27.81
N THR A 652 -14.52 18.02 28.86
CA THR A 652 -13.85 17.18 29.85
C THR A 652 -14.31 17.52 31.25
N THR A 653 -14.38 16.50 32.10
CA THR A 653 -14.54 16.64 33.55
C THR A 653 -13.42 15.86 34.23
N ALA A 654 -12.77 16.45 35.23
CA ALA A 654 -11.67 15.81 35.96
C ALA A 654 -11.68 16.19 37.44
N SER A 655 -11.48 15.22 38.32
CA SER A 655 -11.47 15.39 39.79
C SER A 655 -10.21 16.07 40.33
N ALA A 656 -9.10 15.94 39.60
CA ALA A 656 -7.85 16.65 39.78
C ALA A 656 -7.27 16.93 38.38
N ASP A 657 -6.05 17.48 38.30
CA ASP A 657 -5.37 17.59 37.01
C ASP A 657 -5.30 16.21 36.34
N ALA A 658 -5.47 16.14 35.02
CA ALA A 658 -5.48 14.88 34.29
C ALA A 658 -4.87 15.01 32.89
N TRP A 659 -4.73 13.88 32.21
CA TRP A 659 -4.35 13.82 30.81
C TRP A 659 -5.57 13.45 29.97
N LEU A 660 -5.97 14.32 29.06
CA LEU A 660 -6.92 14.00 28.01
C LEU A 660 -6.20 13.24 26.90
N VAL A 661 -6.64 12.03 26.60
CA VAL A 661 -6.19 11.22 25.47
C VAL A 661 -7.26 11.25 24.39
N LEU A 662 -6.87 11.58 23.17
CA LEU A 662 -7.69 11.50 21.96
C LEU A 662 -7.08 10.47 21.02
N SER A 663 -7.83 9.39 20.73
CA SER A 663 -7.38 8.24 19.95
C SER A 663 -7.28 8.52 18.43
N ASP A 664 -6.87 9.73 18.06
CA ASP A 664 -6.56 10.16 16.70
C ASP A 664 -5.06 10.17 16.46
N THR A 665 -4.65 9.82 15.23
CA THR A 665 -3.24 9.88 14.82
C THR A 665 -2.66 11.29 15.03
N PHE A 666 -1.60 11.37 15.82
CA PHE A 666 -0.81 12.57 16.05
C PHE A 666 -0.07 12.96 14.77
N TYR A 667 -0.03 14.25 14.52
CA TYR A 667 0.79 14.85 13.47
C TYR A 667 1.24 16.26 13.88
N PRO A 668 2.47 16.70 13.57
CA PRO A 668 2.89 18.07 13.84
C PRO A 668 1.98 19.10 13.13
N GLY A 669 1.55 20.13 13.85
CA GLY A 669 0.65 21.17 13.33
C GLY A 669 -0.72 21.19 13.98
N TRP A 670 -1.06 20.22 14.82
CA TRP A 670 -2.19 20.35 15.75
C TRP A 670 -1.83 21.29 16.90
N LEU A 671 -2.70 22.26 17.14
CA LEU A 671 -2.65 23.18 18.26
C LEU A 671 -3.80 22.83 19.21
N ALA A 672 -3.57 22.90 20.52
CA ALA A 672 -4.62 22.74 21.51
C ALA A 672 -4.84 24.03 22.30
N SER A 673 -6.07 24.23 22.77
CA SER A 673 -6.38 25.19 23.81
C SER A 673 -7.33 24.58 24.83
N VAL A 674 -7.18 24.96 26.09
CA VAL A 674 -8.08 24.60 27.20
C VAL A 674 -8.72 25.90 27.68
N ASP A 675 -10.03 26.02 27.53
CA ASP A 675 -10.81 27.25 27.78
C ASP A 675 -10.22 28.49 27.07
N GLY A 676 -9.75 28.29 25.83
CA GLY A 676 -9.12 29.31 25.00
C GLY A 676 -7.67 29.66 25.36
N GLN A 677 -7.10 29.06 26.42
CA GLN A 677 -5.68 29.22 26.74
C GLN A 677 -4.84 28.17 26.00
N PRO A 678 -3.72 28.55 25.34
CA PRO A 678 -2.88 27.61 24.62
C PRO A 678 -2.38 26.45 25.49
N SER A 679 -2.46 25.24 24.96
CA SER A 679 -1.91 24.03 25.58
C SER A 679 -1.12 23.22 24.56
N THR A 680 -0.17 22.43 25.04
CA THR A 680 0.69 21.61 24.19
C THR A 680 0.00 20.31 23.84
N VAL A 681 0.01 19.95 22.55
CA VAL A 681 -0.37 18.60 22.09
C VAL A 681 0.86 17.71 22.17
N LEU A 682 0.78 16.69 23.01
CA LEU A 682 1.79 15.65 23.15
C LEU A 682 1.37 14.42 22.35
N ARG A 683 2.34 13.53 22.09
CA ARG A 683 2.11 12.23 21.48
C ARG A 683 2.11 11.17 22.57
N GLY A 684 0.98 10.49 22.74
CA GLY A 684 0.80 9.39 23.69
C GLY A 684 0.47 8.08 23.00
N ASP A 685 0.79 6.97 23.64
CA ASP A 685 0.48 5.61 23.19
C ASP A 685 0.81 5.39 21.72
N VAL A 686 1.96 5.92 21.30
CA VAL A 686 2.52 5.88 19.93
C VAL A 686 1.75 6.72 18.92
N LEU A 687 0.43 6.60 18.87
CA LEU A 687 -0.42 7.19 17.85
C LEU A 687 -1.18 8.43 18.31
N PHE A 688 -1.50 8.57 19.58
CA PHE A 688 -2.59 9.44 20.04
C PHE A 688 -2.14 10.84 20.40
N ARG A 689 -3.11 11.76 20.39
CA ARG A 689 -2.92 13.14 20.85
C ARG A 689 -3.25 13.20 22.33
N VAL A 690 -2.36 13.81 23.11
CA VAL A 690 -2.54 13.98 24.55
C VAL A 690 -2.46 15.45 24.90
N VAL A 691 -3.39 15.90 25.75
CA VAL A 691 -3.44 17.28 26.23
C VAL A 691 -3.57 17.28 27.74
N ALA A 692 -2.79 18.12 28.41
CA ALA A 692 -2.92 18.39 29.83
C ALA A 692 -4.24 19.14 30.11
N VAL A 693 -5.08 18.62 31.00
CA VAL A 693 -6.31 19.29 31.45
C VAL A 693 -6.26 19.54 32.97
N PRO A 694 -6.69 20.72 33.46
CA PRO A 694 -6.80 20.98 34.89
C PRO A 694 -7.98 20.25 35.55
N ALA A 695 -8.02 20.29 36.89
CA ALA A 695 -9.18 19.88 37.67
C ALA A 695 -10.42 20.74 37.38
N GLY A 696 -11.58 20.10 37.19
CA GLY A 696 -12.86 20.77 36.94
C GLY A 696 -13.49 20.38 35.60
N GLU A 697 -14.38 21.24 35.10
CA GLU A 697 -14.98 21.11 33.77
C GLU A 697 -14.29 22.07 32.80
N HIS A 698 -13.88 21.55 31.65
CA HIS A 698 -13.11 22.32 30.66
C HIS A 698 -13.53 21.99 29.23
N GLU A 699 -13.47 22.99 28.34
CA GLU A 699 -13.56 22.80 26.89
C GLU A 699 -12.15 22.77 26.30
N VAL A 700 -11.80 21.65 25.67
CA VAL A 700 -10.56 21.48 24.92
C VAL A 700 -10.85 21.58 23.43
N GLU A 701 -10.19 22.51 22.75
CA GLU A 701 -10.27 22.68 21.30
C GLU A 701 -8.92 22.32 20.67
N LEU A 702 -8.93 21.37 19.72
CA LEU A 702 -7.80 21.05 18.87
C LEU A 702 -8.03 21.57 17.46
N ARG A 703 -7.06 22.32 16.89
CA ARG A 703 -7.13 22.89 15.55
C ARG A 703 -5.90 22.51 14.73
N PHE A 704 -6.12 22.13 13.47
CA PHE A 704 -5.03 21.74 12.58
C PHE A 704 -4.54 22.93 11.75
N GLU A 705 -3.34 23.40 12.05
CA GLU A 705 -2.73 24.56 11.41
C GLU A 705 -1.25 24.31 11.00
N PRO A 706 -0.99 23.45 9.99
CA PRO A 706 0.36 23.06 9.60
C PRO A 706 1.18 24.24 9.04
N VAL A 707 2.35 24.47 9.64
CA VAL A 707 3.27 25.54 9.24
C VAL A 707 3.81 25.31 7.83
N SER A 708 4.05 24.05 7.43
CA SER A 708 4.54 23.66 6.11
C SER A 708 3.61 24.11 4.98
N VAL A 709 2.30 23.98 5.15
CA VAL A 709 1.29 24.42 4.17
C VAL A 709 1.27 25.95 4.07
N LYS A 710 1.27 26.65 5.21
CA LYS A 710 1.29 28.13 5.24
C LYS A 710 2.54 28.68 4.53
N LEU A 711 3.72 28.12 4.84
CA LEU A 711 4.98 28.52 4.22
C LEU A 711 5.01 28.19 2.73
N GLY A 712 4.59 26.99 2.35
CA GLY A 712 4.50 26.58 0.95
C GLY A 712 3.58 27.48 0.13
N LEU A 713 2.39 27.81 0.65
CA LEU A 713 1.45 28.73 0.02
C LEU A 713 2.08 30.13 -0.18
N MET A 714 2.76 30.65 0.85
CA MET A 714 3.39 31.96 0.79
C MET A 714 4.50 32.02 -0.28
N ILE A 715 5.34 30.98 -0.37
CA ILE A 715 6.37 30.85 -1.40
C ILE A 715 5.73 30.75 -2.81
N SER A 716 4.67 29.96 -2.96
CA SER A 716 3.93 29.83 -4.22
C SER A 716 3.32 31.16 -4.69
N ILE A 717 2.74 31.95 -3.78
CA ILE A 717 2.20 33.29 -4.10
C ILE A 717 3.33 34.22 -4.56
N VAL A 718 4.47 34.25 -3.86
CA VAL A 718 5.62 35.07 -4.25
C VAL A 718 6.14 34.65 -5.64
N ALA A 719 6.26 33.35 -5.91
CA ALA A 719 6.69 32.85 -7.21
C ALA A 719 5.69 33.20 -8.33
N LEU A 720 4.39 33.13 -8.06
CA LEU A 720 3.34 33.51 -9.01
C LEU A 720 3.38 35.01 -9.32
N LEU A 721 3.53 35.86 -8.30
CA LEU A 721 3.68 37.31 -8.49
C LEU A 721 4.96 37.65 -9.27
N ALA A 722 6.07 36.97 -8.99
CA ALA A 722 7.31 37.15 -9.73
C ALA A 722 7.15 36.75 -11.22
N LEU A 723 6.47 35.63 -11.49
CA LEU A 723 6.18 35.19 -12.86
C LEU A 723 5.25 36.18 -13.58
N GLY A 724 4.18 36.63 -12.92
CA GLY A 724 3.25 37.64 -13.46
C GLY A 724 3.95 38.97 -13.74
N GLY A 725 4.78 39.45 -12.82
CA GLY A 725 5.62 40.63 -12.98
C GLY A 725 6.58 40.51 -14.16
N ALA A 726 7.19 39.34 -14.37
CA ALA A 726 8.03 39.07 -15.52
C ALA A 726 7.25 39.15 -16.85
N PHE A 727 6.03 38.61 -16.91
CA PHE A 727 5.17 38.73 -18.09
C PHE A 727 4.75 40.17 -18.38
N VAL A 728 4.37 40.94 -17.36
CA VAL A 728 4.02 42.36 -17.50
C VAL A 728 5.23 43.17 -17.99
N ALA A 729 6.41 42.97 -17.39
CA ALA A 729 7.63 43.64 -17.81
C ALA A 729 8.01 43.31 -19.26
N ALA A 730 7.84 42.05 -19.68
CA ALA A 730 8.07 41.64 -21.06
C ALA A 730 7.04 42.26 -22.02
N GLY A 731 5.77 42.37 -21.63
CA GLY A 731 4.71 43.03 -22.39
C GLY A 731 4.91 44.53 -22.54
N MET A 732 5.33 45.21 -21.47
CA MET A 732 5.64 46.65 -21.48
C MET A 732 6.84 46.97 -22.38
N ARG A 733 7.86 46.10 -22.42
CA ARG A 733 9.00 46.21 -23.35
C ARG A 733 8.64 45.97 -24.81
N ARG A 734 7.48 45.36 -25.09
CA ARG A 734 6.97 45.11 -26.45
C ARG A 734 6.02 46.20 -26.97
N ARG A 735 5.78 47.29 -26.23
CA ARG A 735 5.04 48.44 -26.79
C ARG A 735 5.84 49.01 -27.98
N PRO A 736 5.25 49.13 -29.18
CA PRO A 736 5.96 49.56 -30.37
C PRO A 736 6.38 51.02 -30.21
N GLY A 737 7.69 51.25 -30.25
CA GLY A 737 8.20 52.56 -30.61
C GLY A 737 7.70 52.90 -32.02
N ARG A 738 6.95 54.00 -32.11
CA ARG A 738 6.64 54.74 -33.34
C ARG A 738 7.73 54.59 -34.40
N THR A 739 7.40 53.95 -35.52
CA THR A 739 8.00 54.28 -36.81
C THR A 739 7.23 55.47 -37.37
N THR A 740 7.74 56.67 -37.10
CA THR A 740 7.57 57.82 -38.01
C THR A 740 8.55 57.69 -39.16
#